data_AF-A0A4Z0PS89-F1
#
_entry.id   AF-A0A4Z0PS89-F1
#
_cell.length_a   1.000
_cell.length_b   1.000
_cell.length_c   1.000
_cell.angle_alpha   90.00
_cell.angle_beta   90.00
_cell.angle_gamma   90.00
#
_symmetry.space_group_name_H-M   'P 1'
#
loop_
_entity.id
_entity.type
_entity.pdbx_description
1 polymer ?
#
loop_
_entity_poly.entity_id
_entity_poly.type
_entity_poly.pdbx_seq_one_letter_code
_entity_poly.pdbx_strand_id
1 'polypeptide(L)'
;MKKTFTRPILHMGLAATAIVGALAWSGQNTRLEASSHREAPLIADDPLADNTDLYAFRDPTNPELINIIANYIPLELPQGGPIYNTFGENIRYEIHVKNKTTSTGDDLTYRFTFTKTNEDPTTFFRVRLGKENQKTTYTAELSVNGGAFTTIVSNGIVPPPNIGPRSIAGANGLNTPYNTLMTGAIRTLANGTKVFCGPVDDPFFVDLGGIFDLGGVRQNNARDGVARKNTHTIALQIPISVLQKDGKTGAQAANILDSDYIIGVWASASRQAIRTLNVDGTQTSTGNFVQVSRLGMPLTNEVVIPIGQKDEWNAGNPYGMVPKFDENAMNPELALYMDASRFAGAVPGFNPLRIQTNSLQAFDFRNGKDGLANLTAAQRAGTVFADPTFGPYLLRPGKPRSVDILPIFHTGVPNLPPYQLATGKPARNPLAAGKPFINNFLPTLGDMLRLNMAVPATPRTLANGVTPNPDFSSEGLLAAAVLGLTDTRFNGSAALQNIPNMDGFPNGRRLEDDVTRIELQAVGGLVLAAIGLFYDDYSATATSGVTPQLLSVVNFRTGVEANDTTFKAAFPYMQTPWSGTKAQPTVTSQRGSVGMGLQPAPVEVAQNYPNPFTDKTTIRYEVGVKGRLTIEVTDMMGRHVTTLVNNKEHKPGTYEMPWKVQNLAAGTYIATVKSGETVLRSIKLVHTN
;
A
#
# COMPACT_ATOMS: atom_id res chain seq x y z
N MET A 1 31.51 -65.42 -38.35
CA MET A 1 30.48 -64.35 -38.34
C MET A 1 29.75 -64.36 -37.00
N LYS A 2 30.19 -63.52 -36.05
CA LYS A 2 29.59 -63.40 -34.72
C LYS A 2 28.93 -62.03 -34.64
N LYS A 3 27.61 -62.00 -34.46
CA LYS A 3 26.81 -60.78 -34.36
C LYS A 3 27.03 -60.12 -33.00
N THR A 4 27.48 -58.88 -33.07
CA THR A 4 27.69 -57.89 -32.02
C THR A 4 26.38 -57.17 -31.70
N PHE A 5 26.00 -57.13 -30.42
CA PHE A 5 25.11 -56.09 -29.86
C PHE A 5 25.44 -55.95 -28.37
N THR A 6 26.52 -55.23 -28.07
CA THR A 6 26.73 -54.63 -26.76
C THR A 6 26.04 -53.26 -26.75
N ARG A 7 25.29 -52.99 -25.69
CA ARG A 7 24.49 -51.76 -25.47
C ARG A 7 25.38 -50.66 -24.85
N PRO A 8 25.51 -49.47 -25.46
CA PRO A 8 25.97 -48.28 -24.73
C PRO A 8 25.05 -47.05 -24.95
N ILE A 9 23.76 -47.23 -25.28
CA ILE A 9 22.84 -46.09 -25.53
C ILE A 9 21.79 -45.94 -24.41
N LEU A 10 21.53 -46.98 -23.62
CA LEU A 10 20.51 -46.91 -22.55
C LEU A 10 21.00 -46.15 -21.30
N HIS A 11 22.31 -46.02 -21.09
CA HIS A 11 22.86 -45.33 -19.91
C HIS A 11 23.10 -43.82 -20.14
N MET A 12 23.11 -43.33 -21.38
CA MET A 12 23.12 -41.89 -21.66
C MET A 12 21.71 -41.27 -21.64
N GLY A 13 20.66 -42.05 -21.93
CA GLY A 13 19.27 -41.56 -21.89
C GLY A 13 18.77 -41.28 -20.47
N LEU A 14 19.21 -42.07 -19.47
CA LEU A 14 18.81 -41.91 -18.06
C LEU A 14 19.58 -40.81 -17.31
N ALA A 15 20.79 -40.46 -17.75
CA ALA A 15 21.53 -39.33 -17.18
C ALA A 15 20.97 -37.98 -17.67
N ALA A 16 20.49 -37.91 -18.92
CA ALA A 16 19.90 -36.68 -19.47
C ALA A 16 18.51 -36.36 -18.89
N THR A 17 17.69 -37.38 -18.56
CA THR A 17 16.38 -37.16 -17.90
C THR A 17 16.50 -36.88 -16.40
N ALA A 18 17.54 -37.38 -15.73
CA ALA A 18 17.80 -37.05 -14.33
C ALA A 18 18.35 -35.63 -14.14
N ILE A 19 19.15 -35.11 -15.09
CA ILE A 19 19.67 -33.73 -15.02
C ILE A 19 18.61 -32.70 -15.40
N VAL A 20 17.73 -32.99 -16.36
CA VAL A 20 16.58 -32.10 -16.68
C VAL A 20 15.49 -32.17 -15.60
N GLY A 21 15.25 -33.34 -14.99
CA GLY A 21 14.35 -33.48 -13.84
C GLY A 21 14.87 -32.84 -12.56
N ALA A 22 16.19 -32.87 -12.31
CA ALA A 22 16.79 -32.20 -11.15
C ALA A 22 16.89 -30.67 -11.32
N LEU A 23 16.97 -30.16 -12.55
CA LEU A 23 16.86 -28.74 -12.85
C LEU A 23 15.40 -28.24 -12.86
N ALA A 24 14.42 -29.13 -13.01
CA ALA A 24 13.00 -28.82 -12.88
C ALA A 24 12.44 -28.96 -11.45
N TRP A 25 13.17 -29.63 -10.54
CA TRP A 25 12.75 -29.79 -9.13
C TRP A 25 13.46 -28.80 -8.18
N SER A 26 14.54 -28.13 -8.60
CA SER A 26 15.17 -27.07 -7.78
C SER A 26 14.50 -25.70 -7.89
N GLY A 27 13.39 -25.59 -8.61
CA GLY A 27 12.67 -24.33 -8.87
C GLY A 27 11.54 -23.97 -7.91
N GLN A 28 11.31 -24.70 -6.82
CA GLN A 28 10.20 -24.39 -5.90
C GLN A 28 10.67 -23.95 -4.52
N ASN A 29 10.27 -22.72 -4.18
CA ASN A 29 10.27 -22.07 -2.87
C ASN A 29 11.48 -21.21 -2.46
N THR A 30 12.03 -20.44 -3.40
CA THR A 30 12.28 -19.03 -3.08
C THR A 30 11.02 -18.27 -3.45
N ARG A 31 10.37 -17.64 -2.46
CA ARG A 31 9.34 -16.64 -2.73
C ARG A 31 10.03 -15.54 -3.53
N LEU A 32 9.75 -15.50 -4.84
CA LEU A 32 10.09 -14.39 -5.70
C LEU A 32 9.57 -13.12 -5.02
N GLU A 33 10.46 -12.18 -4.76
CA GLU A 33 10.09 -10.82 -4.36
C GLU A 33 9.40 -10.18 -5.56
N ALA A 34 8.08 -9.97 -5.45
CA ALA A 34 7.31 -9.21 -6.43
C ALA A 34 6.78 -7.92 -5.79
N SER A 35 7.01 -6.83 -6.55
CA SER A 35 6.61 -5.40 -6.49
C SER A 35 5.42 -5.00 -5.61
N SER A 36 5.52 -3.82 -4.97
CA SER A 36 4.74 -2.55 -5.20
C SER A 36 5.61 -1.31 -4.85
N HIS A 37 6.90 -1.51 -5.07
CA HIS A 37 8.05 -1.07 -4.28
C HIS A 37 9.22 -1.67 -5.07
N ARG A 38 10.26 -0.90 -5.41
CA ARG A 38 11.27 -1.21 -6.44
C ARG A 38 10.71 -1.17 -7.85
N GLU A 39 10.09 -0.04 -8.12
CA GLU A 39 9.17 0.15 -9.23
C GLU A 39 9.84 0.22 -10.60
N ALA A 40 11.14 0.47 -10.65
CA ALA A 40 11.93 0.44 -11.89
C ALA A 40 13.26 -0.30 -11.65
N PRO A 41 13.88 -0.87 -12.71
CA PRO A 41 15.14 -1.60 -12.58
C PRO A 41 16.23 -0.84 -11.81
N LEU A 42 16.44 0.45 -12.06
CA LEU A 42 17.47 1.23 -11.35
C LEU A 42 17.10 1.50 -9.88
N ILE A 43 15.82 1.72 -9.60
CA ILE A 43 15.34 1.97 -8.24
C ILE A 43 15.32 0.69 -7.41
N ALA A 44 15.17 -0.48 -8.03
CA ALA A 44 15.32 -1.76 -7.36
C ALA A 44 16.72 -1.94 -6.75
N ASP A 45 17.75 -1.40 -7.40
CA ASP A 45 19.13 -1.38 -6.94
C ASP A 45 19.45 -0.18 -6.02
N ASP A 46 18.51 0.75 -5.85
CA ASP A 46 18.63 1.93 -4.98
C ASP A 46 17.38 2.13 -4.08
N PRO A 47 17.11 1.22 -3.13
CA PRO A 47 15.90 1.25 -2.32
C PRO A 47 15.78 2.51 -1.43
N LEU A 48 16.88 3.23 -1.19
CA LEU A 48 16.82 4.47 -0.38
C LEU A 48 16.18 5.64 -1.15
N ALA A 49 16.19 5.60 -2.49
CA ALA A 49 15.58 6.61 -3.35
C ALA A 49 14.20 6.20 -3.87
N ASP A 50 13.74 4.99 -3.51
CA ASP A 50 12.46 4.43 -3.95
C ASP A 50 11.30 5.15 -3.28
N ASN A 51 10.58 5.97 -4.05
CA ASN A 51 9.33 6.59 -3.65
C ASN A 51 8.19 5.61 -3.88
N THR A 52 7.54 5.20 -2.80
CA THR A 52 6.69 4.01 -2.79
C THR A 52 5.22 4.38 -2.91
N ASP A 53 4.82 5.44 -2.21
CA ASP A 53 3.44 5.90 -2.19
C ASP A 53 3.37 7.40 -1.93
N LEU A 54 2.40 8.03 -2.60
CA LEU A 54 1.98 9.40 -2.31
C LEU A 54 0.51 9.41 -1.92
N TYR A 55 0.22 10.09 -0.81
CA TYR A 55 -1.12 10.35 -0.31
C TYR A 55 -1.33 11.86 -0.21
N ALA A 56 -2.52 12.32 -0.59
CA ALA A 56 -2.94 13.70 -0.43
C ALA A 56 -4.44 13.71 -0.13
N PHE A 57 -4.84 14.10 1.07
CA PHE A 57 -6.25 14.03 1.47
C PHE A 57 -6.66 15.13 2.44
N ARG A 58 -7.97 15.41 2.43
CA ARG A 58 -8.59 16.32 3.38
C ARG A 58 -8.49 15.76 4.80
N ASP A 59 -8.04 16.57 5.75
CA ASP A 59 -7.89 16.09 7.13
C ASP A 59 -9.25 15.66 7.72
N PRO A 60 -9.35 14.44 8.26
CA PRO A 60 -10.62 13.90 8.76
C PRO A 60 -11.08 14.53 10.08
N THR A 61 -10.22 15.28 10.76
CA THR A 61 -10.50 15.89 12.07
C THR A 61 -10.60 17.41 12.00
N ASN A 62 -10.06 18.03 10.96
CA ASN A 62 -10.05 19.48 10.79
C ASN A 62 -10.27 19.90 9.32
N PRO A 63 -11.43 20.48 8.98
CA PRO A 63 -11.74 20.94 7.64
C PRO A 63 -10.99 22.22 7.26
N GLU A 64 -9.85 22.56 7.86
CA GLU A 64 -8.95 23.61 7.38
C GLU A 64 -7.55 23.07 7.06
N LEU A 65 -7.35 21.76 7.17
CA LEU A 65 -6.06 21.10 6.95
C LEU A 65 -6.10 20.10 5.79
N ILE A 66 -4.95 19.91 5.16
CA ILE A 66 -4.65 18.88 4.15
C ILE A 66 -3.46 18.08 4.65
N ASN A 67 -3.50 16.76 4.47
CA ASN A 67 -2.36 15.89 4.73
C ASN A 67 -1.73 15.48 3.40
N ILE A 68 -0.41 15.62 3.30
CA ILE A 68 0.41 15.12 2.19
C ILE A 68 1.46 14.20 2.78
N ILE A 69 1.53 12.96 2.29
CA ILE A 69 2.41 11.92 2.83
C ILE A 69 3.13 11.27 1.66
N ALA A 70 4.47 11.29 1.69
CA ALA A 70 5.32 10.57 0.75
C ALA A 70 6.09 9.48 1.50
N ASN A 71 5.89 8.23 1.10
CA ASN A 71 6.59 7.08 1.63
C ASN A 71 7.80 6.74 0.76
N TYR A 72 8.85 6.30 1.42
CA TYR A 72 10.13 5.94 0.85
C TYR A 72 10.68 4.72 1.55
N ILE A 73 11.57 4.01 0.88
CA ILE A 73 12.28 2.86 1.44
C ILE A 73 11.30 1.68 1.67
N PRO A 74 11.26 0.74 0.70
CA PRO A 74 10.32 -0.35 0.68
C PRO A 74 10.57 -1.42 1.74
N LEU A 75 9.50 -2.13 2.11
CA LEU A 75 9.56 -3.51 2.61
C LEU A 75 10.52 -3.71 3.79
N GLU A 76 10.58 -2.75 4.71
CA GLU A 76 11.56 -2.78 5.79
C GLU A 76 11.19 -3.85 6.81
N LEU A 77 12.08 -4.81 7.00
CA LEU A 77 11.90 -5.83 8.02
C LEU A 77 12.17 -5.23 9.42
N PRO A 78 11.21 -5.24 10.34
CA PRO A 78 11.41 -4.69 11.69
C PRO A 78 12.57 -5.31 12.47
N GLN A 79 12.90 -6.57 12.15
CA GLN A 79 13.97 -7.37 12.74
C GLN A 79 15.24 -7.41 11.90
N GLY A 80 15.36 -6.57 10.86
CA GLY A 80 16.45 -6.57 9.88
C GLY A 80 17.81 -6.06 10.39
N GLY A 81 18.02 -5.98 11.71
CA GLY A 81 19.28 -5.51 12.30
C GLY A 81 20.49 -6.42 12.01
N PRO A 82 21.71 -6.02 12.45
CA PRO A 82 22.03 -4.93 13.37
C PRO A 82 22.09 -3.54 12.73
N ILE A 83 22.07 -3.45 11.40
CA ILE A 83 21.99 -2.20 10.63
C ILE A 83 20.59 -2.08 10.05
N TYR A 84 19.92 -0.99 10.38
CA TYR A 84 18.54 -0.73 9.98
C TYR A 84 18.51 0.35 8.90
N ASN A 85 17.44 0.33 8.10
CA ASN A 85 17.15 1.36 7.12
C ASN A 85 17.01 2.74 7.76
N THR A 86 17.31 3.75 6.96
CA THR A 86 17.27 5.18 7.33
C THR A 86 17.29 6.00 6.05
N PHE A 87 16.76 7.21 6.07
CA PHE A 87 16.94 8.15 4.97
C PHE A 87 18.44 8.33 4.62
N GLY A 88 18.76 8.27 3.33
CA GLY A 88 20.10 8.50 2.80
C GLY A 88 20.55 9.97 2.91
N GLU A 89 21.82 10.19 3.26
CA GLU A 89 22.42 11.53 3.41
C GLU A 89 22.78 12.18 2.07
N ASN A 90 22.97 11.37 1.03
CA ASN A 90 23.25 11.78 -0.34
C ASN A 90 22.01 11.70 -1.24
N ILE A 91 20.83 11.91 -0.66
CA ILE A 91 19.54 11.97 -1.36
C ILE A 91 18.84 13.27 -0.99
N ARG A 92 18.22 13.87 -2.00
CA ARG A 92 17.28 14.97 -1.84
C ARG A 92 15.88 14.42 -2.07
N TYR A 93 15.04 14.49 -1.05
CA TYR A 93 13.62 14.10 -1.14
C TYR A 93 12.78 15.36 -1.25
N GLU A 94 11.80 15.36 -2.13
CA GLU A 94 10.97 16.54 -2.38
C GLU A 94 9.49 16.19 -2.49
N ILE A 95 8.65 17.05 -1.92
CA ILE A 95 7.20 17.07 -2.12
C ILE A 95 6.87 18.36 -2.85
N HIS A 96 6.17 18.25 -3.97
CA HIS A 96 5.86 19.33 -4.89
C HIS A 96 4.36 19.56 -4.94
N VAL A 97 3.96 20.83 -4.95
CA VAL A 97 2.55 21.24 -5.05
C VAL A 97 2.39 22.26 -6.18
N LYS A 98 1.42 21.97 -7.05
CA LYS A 98 0.96 22.83 -8.14
C LYS A 98 -0.44 23.36 -7.78
N ASN A 99 -0.62 24.68 -7.72
CA ASN A 99 -1.90 25.32 -7.40
C ASN A 99 -2.27 26.47 -8.35
N LYS A 100 -1.35 26.88 -9.24
CA LYS A 100 -1.57 27.90 -10.27
C LYS A 100 -1.34 27.32 -11.65
N THR A 101 -2.22 27.72 -12.56
CA THR A 101 -2.13 27.33 -13.97
C THR A 101 -1.16 28.20 -14.76
N THR A 102 -0.78 29.36 -14.21
CA THR A 102 0.04 30.38 -14.87
C THR A 102 1.55 30.22 -14.62
N SER A 103 1.97 29.48 -13.59
CA SER A 103 3.38 29.21 -13.32
C SER A 103 3.89 28.06 -14.18
N THR A 104 5.18 28.07 -14.51
CA THR A 104 5.83 27.09 -15.40
C THR A 104 6.27 25.79 -14.70
N GLY A 105 6.32 25.77 -13.37
CA GLY A 105 6.68 24.61 -12.55
C GLY A 105 5.86 24.57 -11.26
N ASP A 106 6.38 23.92 -10.23
CA ASP A 106 5.71 23.80 -8.94
C ASP A 106 5.62 25.14 -8.20
N ASP A 107 4.48 25.37 -7.53
CA ASP A 107 4.23 26.60 -6.78
C ASP A 107 4.77 26.51 -5.35
N LEU A 108 4.85 25.30 -4.81
CA LEU A 108 5.52 25.02 -3.54
C LEU A 108 6.36 23.76 -3.69
N THR A 109 7.61 23.80 -3.25
CA THR A 109 8.46 22.61 -3.16
C THR A 109 9.06 22.52 -1.76
N TYR A 110 8.70 21.47 -1.04
CA TYR A 110 9.28 21.11 0.24
C TYR A 110 10.45 20.16 -0.02
N ARG A 111 11.65 20.53 0.43
CA ARG A 111 12.86 19.74 0.26
C ARG A 111 13.37 19.24 1.60
N PHE A 112 13.78 17.97 1.64
CA PHE A 112 14.32 17.32 2.81
C PHE A 112 15.70 16.73 2.51
N THR A 113 16.64 17.03 3.39
CA THR A 113 17.99 16.44 3.40
C THR A 113 18.27 15.94 4.81
N PHE A 114 19.03 14.84 4.90
CA PHE A 114 19.22 14.10 6.14
C PHE A 114 20.71 14.00 6.49
N THR A 115 20.99 13.91 7.78
CA THR A 115 22.35 13.77 8.33
C THR A 115 22.33 12.75 9.45
N LYS A 116 23.37 11.93 9.55
CA LYS A 116 23.51 10.86 10.52
C LYS A 116 24.72 11.06 11.40
N THR A 117 24.55 10.87 12.71
CA THR A 117 25.63 10.95 13.70
C THR A 117 25.65 9.70 14.57
N ASN A 118 26.84 9.20 14.92
CA ASN A 118 26.99 8.15 15.94
C ASN A 118 27.23 8.78 17.31
N GLU A 119 26.32 8.56 18.28
CA GLU A 119 26.52 9.06 19.66
C GLU A 119 27.45 8.15 20.51
N ASP A 120 27.63 6.89 20.11
CA ASP A 120 28.55 5.93 20.73
C ASP A 120 29.19 4.99 19.68
N PRO A 121 30.19 5.46 18.92
CA PRO A 121 30.82 4.66 17.87
C PRO A 121 31.59 3.43 18.40
N THR A 122 31.68 3.23 19.72
CA THR A 122 32.42 2.10 20.32
C THR A 122 31.63 0.80 20.37
N THR A 123 30.37 0.80 19.92
CA THR A 123 29.49 -0.37 19.95
C THR A 123 28.85 -0.65 18.60
N PHE A 124 28.56 -1.93 18.33
CA PHE A 124 27.74 -2.35 17.20
C PHE A 124 26.23 -2.19 17.48
N PHE A 125 25.82 -1.99 18.73
CA PHE A 125 24.40 -1.79 19.04
C PHE A 125 23.93 -0.44 18.49
N ARG A 126 22.77 -0.45 17.82
CA ARG A 126 22.12 0.77 17.31
C ARG A 126 21.70 1.71 18.44
N VAL A 127 21.23 1.14 19.55
CA VAL A 127 20.79 1.90 20.73
C VAL A 127 21.21 1.18 22.01
N ARG A 128 21.89 1.90 22.91
CA ARG A 128 22.19 1.46 24.28
C ARG A 128 22.48 2.65 25.19
N LEU A 129 22.20 2.51 26.49
CA LEU A 129 22.58 3.44 27.55
C LEU A 129 22.17 4.91 27.25
N GLY A 130 20.97 5.11 26.73
CA GLY A 130 20.44 6.42 26.36
C GLY A 130 21.03 7.04 25.08
N LYS A 131 21.90 6.32 24.37
CA LYS A 131 22.56 6.79 23.14
C LYS A 131 22.09 6.03 21.91
N GLU A 132 22.09 6.72 20.78
CA GLU A 132 21.73 6.23 19.46
C GLU A 132 22.88 6.40 18.45
N ASN A 133 23.31 5.29 17.85
CA ASN A 133 24.18 5.32 16.68
C ASN A 133 23.35 5.53 15.42
N GLN A 134 23.94 6.15 14.39
CA GLN A 134 23.26 6.55 13.17
C GLN A 134 21.97 7.37 13.47
N LYS A 135 22.02 8.17 14.53
CA LYS A 135 20.96 9.10 14.90
C LYS A 135 20.74 10.06 13.74
N THR A 136 19.52 10.09 13.24
CA THR A 136 19.20 10.80 11.99
C THR A 136 18.46 12.08 12.30
N THR A 137 18.93 13.16 11.70
CA THR A 137 18.27 14.47 11.72
C THR A 137 18.02 14.96 10.31
N TYR A 138 17.10 15.91 10.14
CA TYR A 138 16.80 16.49 8.85
C TYR A 138 16.80 18.02 8.85
N THR A 139 17.10 18.57 7.69
CA THR A 139 16.79 19.96 7.34
C THR A 139 15.64 19.94 6.33
N ALA A 140 14.60 20.72 6.61
CA ALA A 140 13.51 20.95 5.67
C ALA A 140 13.58 22.39 5.14
N GLU A 141 13.43 22.54 3.84
CA GLU A 141 13.45 23.80 3.13
C GLU A 141 12.20 23.96 2.27
N LEU A 142 11.75 25.19 2.05
CA LEU A 142 10.61 25.51 1.20
C LEU A 142 11.01 26.51 0.12
N SER A 143 10.70 26.16 -1.13
CA SER A 143 10.63 27.11 -2.25
C SER A 143 9.17 27.49 -2.51
N VAL A 144 8.93 28.77 -2.77
CA VAL A 144 7.60 29.32 -3.09
C VAL A 144 7.68 30.00 -4.45
N ASN A 145 6.77 29.64 -5.36
CA ASN A 145 6.69 30.09 -6.76
C ASN A 145 8.04 29.98 -7.51
N GLY A 146 8.78 28.88 -7.32
CA GLY A 146 10.09 28.67 -7.94
C GLY A 146 11.21 29.58 -7.40
N GLY A 147 10.99 30.28 -6.29
CA GLY A 147 12.00 31.11 -5.63
C GLY A 147 13.13 30.29 -4.97
N ALA A 148 14.09 30.99 -4.36
CA ALA A 148 15.13 30.35 -3.58
C ALA A 148 14.56 29.53 -2.41
N PHE A 149 15.22 28.43 -2.08
CA PHE A 149 14.86 27.61 -0.93
C PHE A 149 15.18 28.34 0.37
N THR A 150 14.25 28.28 1.32
CA THR A 150 14.38 28.85 2.66
C THR A 150 14.25 27.75 3.70
N THR A 151 15.16 27.69 4.67
CA THR A 151 15.07 26.69 5.75
C THR A 151 13.85 26.94 6.63
N ILE A 152 12.97 25.95 6.73
CA ILE A 152 11.76 25.98 7.56
C ILE A 152 11.89 25.07 8.80
N VAL A 153 12.75 24.06 8.75
CA VAL A 153 13.15 23.25 9.91
C VAL A 153 14.65 23.05 9.86
N SER A 154 15.34 23.40 10.95
CA SER A 154 16.72 22.99 11.22
C SER A 154 16.74 21.92 12.31
N ASN A 155 17.62 20.92 12.15
CA ASN A 155 17.81 19.83 13.11
C ASN A 155 16.50 19.14 13.52
N GLY A 156 15.61 18.88 12.56
CA GLY A 156 14.44 18.04 12.78
C GLY A 156 14.88 16.61 13.15
N ILE A 157 14.12 15.93 14.00
CA ILE A 157 14.50 14.61 14.51
C ILE A 157 13.78 13.53 13.70
N VAL A 158 14.49 12.46 13.36
CA VAL A 158 13.90 11.21 12.87
C VAL A 158 13.93 10.20 14.02
N PRO A 159 12.79 9.62 14.46
CA PRO A 159 12.80 8.57 15.47
C PRO A 159 13.65 7.36 15.02
N PRO A 160 14.32 6.66 15.96
CA PRO A 160 15.05 5.44 15.61
C PRO A 160 14.09 4.36 15.12
N PRO A 161 14.56 3.38 14.32
CA PRO A 161 13.79 2.17 14.04
C PRO A 161 13.31 1.46 15.32
N ASN A 162 12.13 0.85 15.29
CA ASN A 162 11.56 0.14 16.46
C ASN A 162 12.23 -1.23 16.68
N ILE A 163 13.50 -1.21 17.09
CA ILE A 163 14.35 -2.40 17.24
C ILE A 163 13.71 -3.45 18.16
N GLY A 164 13.16 -3.00 19.29
CA GLY A 164 12.64 -3.91 20.31
C GLY A 164 12.54 -3.26 21.69
N PRO A 165 11.80 -3.90 22.61
CA PRO A 165 11.48 -3.32 23.92
C PRO A 165 12.72 -2.99 24.75
N ARG A 166 13.82 -3.76 24.63
CA ARG A 166 15.06 -3.49 25.38
C ARG A 166 15.78 -2.23 24.91
N SER A 167 15.85 -2.01 23.60
CA SER A 167 16.52 -0.86 23.00
C SER A 167 15.67 0.40 23.08
N ILE A 168 14.36 0.29 22.96
CA ILE A 168 13.47 1.46 22.94
C ILE A 168 13.01 1.83 24.36
N ALA A 169 12.13 1.03 24.96
CA ALA A 169 11.48 1.36 26.23
C ALA A 169 12.26 0.88 27.48
N GLY A 170 13.29 0.05 27.30
CA GLY A 170 14.07 -0.51 28.38
C GLY A 170 15.05 0.49 29.00
N ALA A 171 15.37 0.29 30.28
CA ALA A 171 16.30 1.14 31.04
C ALA A 171 17.72 1.22 30.44
N ASN A 172 18.15 0.16 29.74
CA ASN A 172 19.45 0.12 29.05
C ASN A 172 19.36 0.61 27.59
N GLY A 173 18.19 1.07 27.15
CA GLY A 173 17.91 1.62 25.83
C GLY A 173 17.72 3.14 25.88
N LEU A 174 16.72 3.66 25.14
CA LEU A 174 16.28 5.06 25.24
C LEU A 174 15.33 5.31 26.41
N ASN A 175 14.89 4.26 27.11
CA ASN A 175 13.99 4.33 28.26
C ASN A 175 12.72 5.18 27.99
N THR A 176 12.21 5.14 26.76
CA THR A 176 11.09 5.97 26.30
C THR A 176 10.12 5.12 25.47
N PRO A 177 8.80 5.17 25.71
CA PRO A 177 7.82 4.48 24.87
C PRO A 177 7.93 4.95 23.41
N TYR A 178 7.82 4.02 22.45
CA TYR A 178 8.03 4.37 21.03
C TYR A 178 7.08 5.47 20.54
N ASN A 179 5.80 5.41 20.95
CA ASN A 179 4.83 6.44 20.54
C ASN A 179 5.23 7.84 21.03
N THR A 180 5.87 7.96 22.19
CA THR A 180 6.40 9.23 22.69
C THR A 180 7.56 9.73 21.81
N LEU A 181 8.45 8.85 21.35
CA LEU A 181 9.51 9.22 20.41
C LEU A 181 8.93 9.71 19.08
N MET A 182 7.95 8.99 18.53
CA MET A 182 7.28 9.35 17.28
C MET A 182 6.54 10.68 17.37
N THR A 183 5.73 10.89 18.43
CA THR A 183 5.02 12.16 18.64
C THR A 183 5.98 13.31 18.92
N GLY A 184 7.07 13.07 19.66
CA GLY A 184 8.09 14.07 19.95
C GLY A 184 8.89 14.53 18.72
N ALA A 185 8.89 13.75 17.64
CA ALA A 185 9.53 14.12 16.38
C ALA A 185 8.67 15.05 15.50
N ILE A 186 7.40 15.28 15.83
CA ILE A 186 6.53 16.16 15.06
C ILE A 186 6.93 17.62 15.30
N ARG A 187 7.25 18.35 14.23
CA ARG A 187 7.55 19.79 14.26
C ARG A 187 6.34 20.58 13.78
N THR A 188 5.90 21.56 14.56
CA THR A 188 4.86 22.53 14.15
C THR A 188 5.54 23.84 13.79
N LEU A 189 5.25 24.35 12.59
CA LEU A 189 5.80 25.59 12.04
C LEU A 189 4.92 26.78 12.42
N ALA A 190 5.45 28.00 12.25
CA ALA A 190 4.73 29.24 12.59
C ALA A 190 3.42 29.44 11.81
N ASN A 191 3.36 28.94 10.57
CA ASN A 191 2.16 28.99 9.73
C ASN A 191 1.14 27.88 10.04
N GLY A 192 1.37 27.07 11.09
CA GLY A 192 0.49 25.96 11.47
C GLY A 192 0.77 24.64 10.76
N THR A 193 1.67 24.60 9.77
CA THR A 193 2.09 23.35 9.13
C THR A 193 2.76 22.42 10.14
N LYS A 194 2.43 21.13 10.13
CA LYS A 194 3.18 20.10 10.86
C LYS A 194 4.01 19.26 9.91
N VAL A 195 5.19 18.84 10.38
CA VAL A 195 6.15 18.02 9.65
C VAL A 195 6.52 16.82 10.52
N PHE A 196 6.53 15.63 9.93
CA PHE A 196 7.05 14.41 10.52
C PHE A 196 7.92 13.67 9.50
N CYS A 197 9.09 13.22 9.91
CA CYS A 197 9.95 12.34 9.12
C CYS A 197 10.34 11.13 9.97
N GLY A 198 10.09 9.90 9.49
CA GLY A 198 10.56 8.70 10.17
C GLY A 198 9.87 7.41 9.80
N PRO A 199 10.32 6.30 10.40
CA PRO A 199 9.76 4.99 10.12
C PRO A 199 8.34 4.87 10.69
N VAL A 200 7.48 4.21 9.92
CA VAL A 200 6.08 3.90 10.24
C VAL A 200 5.76 2.48 9.80
N ASP A 201 4.62 1.96 10.25
CA ASP A 201 3.98 0.83 9.58
C ASP A 201 3.64 1.22 8.14
N ASP A 202 3.85 0.31 7.18
CA ASP A 202 3.50 0.56 5.78
C ASP A 202 1.98 0.71 5.64
N PRO A 203 1.45 1.90 5.28
CA PRO A 203 0.02 2.09 5.20
C PRO A 203 -0.61 1.48 3.94
N PHE A 204 0.21 1.08 2.97
CA PHE A 204 -0.29 0.41 1.77
C PHE A 204 -0.71 -1.03 2.10
N PHE A 205 -1.58 -1.60 1.30
CA PHE A 205 -2.06 -2.97 1.50
C PHE A 205 -2.48 -3.56 0.17
N VAL A 206 -1.98 -4.76 -0.13
CA VAL A 206 -2.24 -5.41 -1.41
C VAL A 206 -1.66 -6.81 -1.41
N ASP A 207 -2.30 -7.71 -2.16
CA ASP A 207 -1.74 -9.01 -2.43
C ASP A 207 -0.67 -8.97 -3.54
N LEU A 208 0.52 -8.47 -3.22
CA LEU A 208 1.64 -8.32 -4.17
C LEU A 208 1.93 -9.61 -4.95
N GLY A 209 2.10 -10.70 -4.21
CA GLY A 209 2.43 -12.00 -4.79
C GLY A 209 1.25 -12.68 -5.48
N GLY A 210 0.05 -12.12 -5.44
CA GLY A 210 -1.09 -12.56 -6.24
C GLY A 210 -1.20 -11.69 -7.50
N ILE A 211 -1.27 -10.37 -7.33
CA ILE A 211 -1.45 -9.42 -8.42
C ILE A 211 -0.28 -9.46 -9.42
N PHE A 212 0.96 -9.49 -8.94
CA PHE A 212 2.13 -9.56 -9.81
C PHE A 212 2.51 -10.99 -10.23
N ASP A 213 1.83 -12.01 -9.70
CA ASP A 213 1.83 -13.38 -10.26
C ASP A 213 0.76 -13.47 -11.36
N LEU A 214 0.97 -12.71 -12.43
CA LEU A 214 0.12 -12.64 -13.62
C LEU A 214 -1.38 -12.45 -13.28
N GLY A 215 -1.70 -11.43 -12.47
CA GLY A 215 -3.07 -11.12 -12.06
C GLY A 215 -3.76 -12.28 -11.35
N GLY A 216 -3.01 -13.12 -10.64
CA GLY A 216 -3.47 -14.23 -9.82
C GLY A 216 -4.25 -13.76 -8.60
N VAL A 217 -5.43 -13.18 -8.80
CA VAL A 217 -6.34 -12.71 -7.76
C VAL A 217 -6.79 -13.89 -6.87
N ARG A 218 -6.49 -13.82 -5.57
CA ARG A 218 -6.74 -14.89 -4.60
C ARG A 218 -7.80 -14.52 -3.58
N GLN A 219 -9.02 -14.21 -4.00
CA GLN A 219 -10.07 -13.66 -3.10
C GLN A 219 -10.16 -14.31 -1.70
N ASN A 220 -10.09 -15.64 -1.61
CA ASN A 220 -10.21 -16.37 -0.35
C ASN A 220 -8.87 -16.65 0.37
N ASN A 221 -7.74 -16.42 -0.28
CA ASN A 221 -6.40 -16.76 0.22
C ASN A 221 -5.39 -15.62 0.01
N ALA A 222 -5.90 -14.41 -0.20
CA ALA A 222 -5.08 -13.24 -0.47
C ALA A 222 -4.20 -12.95 0.74
N ARG A 223 -2.99 -12.48 0.48
CA ARG A 223 -2.03 -12.17 1.54
C ARG A 223 -1.50 -10.79 1.33
N ASP A 224 -1.74 -9.92 2.30
CA ASP A 224 -1.09 -8.62 2.31
C ASP A 224 0.44 -8.82 2.30
N GLY A 225 1.06 -8.38 1.19
CA GLY A 225 2.49 -8.52 0.93
C GLY A 225 3.35 -7.54 1.72
N VAL A 226 2.73 -6.48 2.27
CA VAL A 226 3.40 -5.43 3.04
C VAL A 226 3.02 -5.44 4.52
N ALA A 227 1.99 -6.20 4.91
CA ALA A 227 1.65 -6.45 6.31
C ALA A 227 2.88 -6.71 7.19
N ARG A 228 2.92 -6.07 8.36
CA ARG A 228 4.00 -6.13 9.36
C ARG A 228 5.39 -5.80 8.85
N LYS A 229 5.47 -5.01 7.78
CA LYS A 229 6.70 -4.33 7.34
C LYS A 229 6.58 -2.84 7.67
N ASN A 230 7.73 -2.18 7.64
CA ASN A 230 7.79 -0.74 7.83
C ASN A 230 8.17 -0.06 6.50
N THR A 231 8.00 1.24 6.48
CA THR A 231 8.51 2.17 5.46
C THR A 231 8.99 3.44 6.17
N HIS A 232 9.78 4.28 5.49
CA HIS A 232 10.12 5.62 5.96
C HIS A 232 9.22 6.67 5.32
N THR A 233 8.70 7.58 6.12
CA THR A 233 7.72 8.56 5.64
C THR A 233 8.19 9.98 5.85
N ILE A 234 7.88 10.85 4.89
CA ILE A 234 7.82 12.30 5.04
C ILE A 234 6.34 12.71 4.99
N ALA A 235 5.82 13.22 6.11
CA ALA A 235 4.43 13.64 6.24
C ALA A 235 4.31 15.14 6.55
N LEU A 236 3.36 15.79 5.91
CA LEU A 236 3.00 17.19 6.06
C LEU A 236 1.51 17.32 6.37
N GLN A 237 1.15 18.10 7.38
CA GLN A 237 -0.22 18.56 7.62
C GLN A 237 -0.23 20.08 7.43
N ILE A 238 -0.89 20.58 6.39
CA ILE A 238 -0.74 21.95 5.90
C ILE A 238 -2.12 22.64 5.93
N PRO A 239 -2.23 23.88 6.43
CA PRO A 239 -3.46 24.65 6.30
C PRO A 239 -3.83 24.93 4.84
N ILE A 240 -5.14 24.89 4.52
CA ILE A 240 -5.62 25.24 3.17
C ILE A 240 -5.17 26.64 2.78
N SER A 241 -5.17 27.60 3.70
CA SER A 241 -4.74 28.97 3.41
C SER A 241 -3.26 29.09 3.00
N VAL A 242 -2.44 28.06 3.22
CA VAL A 242 -1.05 27.99 2.72
C VAL A 242 -1.01 27.38 1.31
N LEU A 243 -1.91 26.44 1.00
CA LEU A 243 -1.97 25.73 -0.27
C LEU A 243 -2.85 26.42 -1.32
N GLN A 244 -3.85 27.18 -0.90
CA GLN A 244 -4.76 27.89 -1.78
C GLN A 244 -4.03 29.10 -2.38
N LYS A 245 -4.13 29.25 -3.70
CA LYS A 245 -3.34 30.19 -4.52
C LYS A 245 -3.42 31.68 -4.13
N ASP A 246 -4.51 32.08 -3.46
CA ASP A 246 -4.83 33.43 -2.98
C ASP A 246 -4.90 33.52 -1.44
N GLY A 247 -4.53 32.45 -0.72
CA GLY A 247 -4.55 32.39 0.73
C GLY A 247 -5.92 32.21 1.39
N LYS A 248 -6.94 31.79 0.64
CA LYS A 248 -8.30 31.56 1.19
C LYS A 248 -8.35 30.31 2.09
N THR A 249 -9.23 30.34 3.09
CA THR A 249 -9.56 29.19 3.95
C THR A 249 -10.54 28.24 3.25
N GLY A 250 -10.62 26.98 3.70
CA GLY A 250 -11.56 25.99 3.17
C GLY A 250 -13.02 26.41 3.30
N ALA A 251 -13.38 27.08 4.40
CA ALA A 251 -14.71 27.65 4.62
C ALA A 251 -15.13 28.70 3.58
N GLN A 252 -14.19 29.27 2.82
CA GLN A 252 -14.47 30.25 1.77
C GLN A 252 -14.68 29.61 0.39
N ALA A 253 -14.69 28.27 0.28
CA ALA A 253 -15.04 27.59 -0.96
C ALA A 253 -16.53 27.80 -1.28
N ALA A 254 -16.84 28.10 -2.54
CA ALA A 254 -18.21 28.34 -2.98
C ALA A 254 -19.09 27.09 -2.82
N ASN A 255 -18.52 25.91 -3.05
CA ASN A 255 -19.11 24.59 -2.81
C ASN A 255 -18.02 23.51 -2.97
N ILE A 256 -18.40 22.25 -2.81
CA ILE A 256 -17.50 21.08 -2.90
C ILE A 256 -16.91 20.85 -4.30
N LEU A 257 -17.33 21.62 -5.31
CA LEU A 257 -16.81 21.56 -6.68
C LEU A 257 -16.07 22.86 -7.06
N ASP A 258 -15.67 23.69 -6.09
CA ASP A 258 -14.98 24.95 -6.37
C ASP A 258 -13.60 24.70 -7.02
N SER A 259 -13.40 25.24 -8.22
CA SER A 259 -12.17 25.07 -8.99
C SER A 259 -10.97 25.86 -8.43
N ASP A 260 -11.20 26.81 -7.53
CA ASP A 260 -10.12 27.57 -6.89
C ASP A 260 -9.38 26.80 -5.79
N TYR A 261 -9.87 25.60 -5.43
CA TYR A 261 -9.36 24.77 -4.32
C TYR A 261 -8.67 23.49 -4.80
N ILE A 262 -8.26 23.44 -6.06
CA ILE A 262 -7.64 22.26 -6.66
C ILE A 262 -6.12 22.40 -6.64
N ILE A 263 -5.43 21.37 -6.14
CA ILE A 263 -3.97 21.25 -6.18
C ILE A 263 -3.55 19.96 -6.89
N GLY A 264 -2.39 19.98 -7.55
CA GLY A 264 -1.66 18.79 -7.97
C GLY A 264 -0.50 18.54 -7.02
N VAL A 265 -0.29 17.29 -6.64
CA VAL A 265 0.77 16.87 -5.72
C VAL A 265 1.58 15.74 -6.34
N TRP A 266 2.90 15.83 -6.20
CA TRP A 266 3.81 14.73 -6.55
C TRP A 266 5.05 14.77 -5.64
N ALA A 267 5.77 13.67 -5.55
CA ALA A 267 6.99 13.57 -4.76
C ALA A 267 8.12 12.97 -5.59
N SER A 268 9.36 13.30 -5.25
CA SER A 268 10.55 12.82 -5.95
C SER A 268 11.73 12.55 -5.04
N ALA A 269 12.68 11.77 -5.54
CA ALA A 269 13.98 11.59 -4.95
C ALA A 269 15.07 11.85 -5.99
N SER A 270 16.11 12.58 -5.59
CA SER A 270 17.24 12.93 -6.44
C SER A 270 18.57 12.53 -5.81
N ARG A 271 19.50 12.05 -6.66
CA ARG A 271 20.87 11.66 -6.33
C ARG A 271 21.85 12.64 -6.95
N GLN A 272 23.04 12.80 -6.37
CA GLN A 272 24.13 13.46 -7.08
C GLN A 272 24.61 12.57 -8.23
N ALA A 273 24.90 13.18 -9.39
CA ALA A 273 25.16 12.48 -10.64
C ALA A 273 26.37 11.54 -10.63
N ILE A 274 27.33 11.73 -9.73
CA ILE A 274 28.55 10.93 -9.64
C ILE A 274 28.64 10.27 -8.27
N ARG A 275 28.84 8.95 -8.25
CA ARG A 275 29.22 8.17 -7.06
C ARG A 275 30.59 7.54 -7.29
N THR A 276 31.55 7.87 -6.44
CA THR A 276 32.91 7.28 -6.44
C THR A 276 33.02 6.32 -5.27
N LEU A 277 33.40 5.07 -5.56
CA LEU A 277 33.75 4.07 -4.54
C LEU A 277 35.26 4.17 -4.28
N ASN A 278 35.65 4.49 -3.05
CA ASN A 278 37.05 4.65 -2.67
C ASN A 278 37.62 3.31 -2.18
N VAL A 279 38.94 3.15 -2.28
CA VAL A 279 39.65 1.91 -1.89
C VAL A 279 39.64 1.66 -0.37
N ASP A 280 39.35 2.69 0.43
CA ASP A 280 39.23 2.62 1.88
C ASP A 280 37.83 2.18 2.35
N GLY A 281 36.95 1.81 1.41
CA GLY A 281 35.57 1.39 1.68
C GLY A 281 34.59 2.55 1.86
N THR A 282 35.05 3.81 1.74
CA THR A 282 34.17 4.98 1.74
C THR A 282 33.58 5.24 0.36
N GLN A 283 32.56 6.09 0.31
CA GLN A 283 31.96 6.54 -0.95
C GLN A 283 31.82 8.06 -0.93
N THR A 284 32.05 8.68 -2.07
CA THR A 284 31.84 10.11 -2.26
C THR A 284 30.78 10.33 -3.34
N SER A 285 29.85 11.25 -3.09
CA SER A 285 28.86 11.69 -4.07
C SER A 285 29.12 13.14 -4.47
N THR A 286 29.14 13.44 -5.76
CA THR A 286 29.44 14.77 -6.30
C THR A 286 28.63 15.09 -7.57
N GLY A 287 28.66 16.35 -8.00
CA GLY A 287 27.92 16.85 -9.15
C GLY A 287 26.51 17.32 -8.80
N ASN A 288 25.75 17.66 -9.85
CA ASN A 288 24.39 18.14 -9.72
C ASN A 288 23.46 17.02 -9.24
N PHE A 289 22.40 17.40 -8.52
CA PHE A 289 21.31 16.47 -8.23
C PHE A 289 20.53 16.17 -9.51
N VAL A 290 20.24 14.89 -9.73
CA VAL A 290 19.46 14.33 -10.83
C VAL A 290 18.34 13.51 -10.22
N GLN A 291 17.13 13.71 -10.70
CA GLN A 291 15.98 12.93 -10.25
C GLN A 291 16.14 11.48 -10.70
N VAL A 292 15.87 10.55 -9.78
CA VAL A 292 15.96 9.11 -10.04
C VAL A 292 14.66 8.38 -9.73
N SER A 293 13.75 9.00 -9.00
CA SER A 293 12.42 8.48 -8.71
C SER A 293 11.42 9.64 -8.61
N ARG A 294 10.19 9.38 -9.03
CA ARG A 294 9.04 10.24 -8.73
C ARG A 294 7.77 9.43 -8.61
N LEU A 295 6.77 10.01 -7.95
CA LEU A 295 5.43 9.45 -7.86
C LEU A 295 4.42 10.59 -7.70
N GLY A 296 3.33 10.52 -8.44
CA GLY A 296 2.21 11.45 -8.34
C GLY A 296 0.93 10.66 -8.23
N MET A 297 0.28 10.41 -9.36
CA MET A 297 -0.83 9.45 -9.45
C MET A 297 -0.34 8.05 -9.07
N PRO A 298 -0.99 7.37 -8.10
CA PRO A 298 -0.70 6.00 -7.71
C PRO A 298 -0.67 5.06 -8.90
N LEU A 299 0.12 3.98 -8.77
CA LEU A 299 0.16 2.85 -9.71
C LEU A 299 0.55 3.20 -11.17
N THR A 300 0.90 4.46 -11.46
CA THR A 300 1.34 4.91 -12.79
C THR A 300 2.56 4.12 -13.23
N ASN A 301 3.60 4.10 -12.40
CA ASN A 301 4.82 3.33 -12.62
C ASN A 301 4.57 1.82 -12.54
N GLU A 302 3.59 1.36 -11.79
CA GLU A 302 3.32 -0.06 -11.52
C GLU A 302 2.67 -0.74 -12.74
N VAL A 303 1.52 -0.18 -13.18
CA VAL A 303 0.59 -0.84 -14.11
C VAL A 303 0.30 -0.06 -15.38
N VAL A 304 0.67 1.23 -15.44
CA VAL A 304 0.49 2.07 -16.64
C VAL A 304 1.77 2.08 -17.48
N ILE A 305 2.92 2.36 -16.86
CA ILE A 305 4.21 2.45 -17.55
C ILE A 305 4.84 1.05 -17.73
N PRO A 306 5.14 0.61 -18.96
CA PRO A 306 5.81 -0.67 -19.21
C PRO A 306 7.22 -0.70 -18.63
N ILE A 307 7.67 -1.89 -18.22
CA ILE A 307 8.97 -2.09 -17.54
C ILE A 307 10.17 -1.40 -18.22
N GLY A 308 10.24 -1.44 -19.56
CA GLY A 308 11.34 -0.85 -20.33
C GLY A 308 11.36 0.67 -20.37
N GLN A 309 10.35 1.34 -19.82
CA GLN A 309 10.20 2.80 -19.80
C GLN A 309 10.21 3.38 -18.38
N LYS A 310 10.17 2.54 -17.34
CA LYS A 310 10.00 2.98 -15.95
C LYS A 310 11.14 3.85 -15.44
N ASP A 311 12.39 3.49 -15.77
CA ASP A 311 13.56 4.29 -15.36
C ASP A 311 13.55 5.69 -16.00
N GLU A 312 13.17 5.78 -17.27
CA GLU A 312 13.07 7.06 -17.98
C GLU A 312 11.93 7.91 -17.42
N TRP A 313 10.77 7.29 -17.16
CA TRP A 313 9.64 7.95 -16.52
C TRP A 313 10.05 8.51 -15.15
N ASN A 314 10.76 7.72 -14.34
CA ASN A 314 11.27 8.09 -13.02
C ASN A 314 12.28 9.25 -13.05
N ALA A 315 13.11 9.33 -14.09
CA ALA A 315 14.10 10.39 -14.25
C ALA A 315 13.50 11.71 -14.76
N GLY A 316 12.34 11.68 -15.42
CA GLY A 316 11.66 12.85 -15.98
C GLY A 316 10.79 13.60 -14.95
N ASN A 317 10.35 14.82 -15.26
CA ASN A 317 9.36 15.53 -14.44
C ASN A 317 7.94 15.40 -15.04
N PRO A 318 6.86 15.61 -14.24
CA PRO A 318 5.48 15.49 -14.70
C PRO A 318 5.10 16.41 -15.87
N TYR A 319 5.83 17.50 -16.12
CA TYR A 319 5.46 18.52 -17.11
C TYR A 319 6.01 18.22 -18.51
N GLY A 320 7.29 17.83 -18.59
CA GLY A 320 8.04 17.71 -19.84
C GLY A 320 7.88 16.37 -20.57
N MET A 321 7.39 15.34 -19.89
CA MET A 321 7.35 13.96 -20.40
C MET A 321 5.95 13.49 -20.84
N VAL A 322 4.93 14.35 -20.69
CA VAL A 322 3.52 14.01 -20.93
C VAL A 322 3.27 13.38 -22.31
N PRO A 323 3.70 13.98 -23.45
CA PRO A 323 3.38 13.41 -24.76
C PRO A 323 3.97 12.02 -25.00
N LYS A 324 5.05 11.67 -24.29
CA LYS A 324 5.73 10.39 -24.44
C LYS A 324 4.97 9.25 -23.77
N PHE A 325 4.41 9.50 -22.58
CA PHE A 325 3.74 8.48 -21.76
C PHE A 325 2.21 8.55 -21.83
N ASP A 326 1.64 9.59 -22.45
CA ASP A 326 0.21 9.72 -22.77
C ASP A 326 -0.37 8.41 -23.33
N GLU A 327 0.35 7.74 -24.23
CA GLU A 327 -0.12 6.52 -24.89
C GLU A 327 -0.48 5.41 -23.89
N ASN A 328 0.28 5.32 -22.81
CA ASN A 328 0.08 4.32 -21.77
C ASN A 328 -1.23 4.53 -21.01
N ALA A 329 -1.71 5.76 -20.89
CA ALA A 329 -3.03 6.04 -20.31
C ALA A 329 -4.17 5.90 -21.34
N MET A 330 -3.89 6.17 -22.61
CA MET A 330 -4.90 6.19 -23.69
C MET A 330 -5.22 4.81 -24.29
N ASN A 331 -4.25 3.89 -24.25
CA ASN A 331 -4.36 2.48 -24.62
C ASN A 331 -3.58 1.64 -23.59
N PRO A 332 -4.03 1.57 -22.33
CA PRO A 332 -3.27 0.91 -21.28
C PRO A 332 -3.10 -0.57 -21.60
N GLU A 333 -1.87 -1.08 -21.41
CA GLU A 333 -1.57 -2.50 -21.58
C GLU A 333 -2.49 -3.36 -20.71
N LEU A 334 -2.77 -2.90 -19.49
CA LEU A 334 -3.67 -3.53 -18.53
C LEU A 334 -5.06 -3.84 -19.12
N ALA A 335 -5.58 -2.99 -20.01
CA ALA A 335 -6.88 -3.21 -20.65
C ALA A 335 -6.88 -4.41 -21.62
N LEU A 336 -5.72 -4.80 -22.18
CA LEU A 336 -5.61 -5.96 -23.06
C LEU A 336 -5.88 -7.27 -22.32
N TYR A 337 -5.61 -7.30 -21.01
CA TYR A 337 -5.89 -8.43 -20.12
C TYR A 337 -7.35 -8.46 -19.62
N MET A 338 -8.16 -7.47 -19.99
CA MET A 338 -9.61 -7.40 -19.72
C MET A 338 -10.44 -7.46 -21.01
N ASP A 339 -9.79 -7.54 -22.17
CA ASP A 339 -10.41 -7.66 -23.48
C ASP A 339 -10.46 -9.13 -23.91
N ALA A 340 -11.68 -9.69 -23.98
CA ALA A 340 -11.93 -11.07 -24.38
C ALA A 340 -11.44 -11.40 -25.80
N SER A 341 -11.26 -10.38 -26.66
CA SER A 341 -10.70 -10.55 -28.00
C SER A 341 -9.17 -10.50 -28.06
N ARG A 342 -8.50 -10.31 -26.90
CA ARG A 342 -7.05 -10.18 -26.75
C ARG A 342 -6.51 -11.20 -25.75
N PHE A 343 -5.97 -10.74 -24.62
CA PHE A 343 -5.21 -11.54 -23.68
C PHE A 343 -5.97 -11.85 -22.39
N ALA A 344 -7.29 -11.59 -22.31
CA ALA A 344 -8.06 -11.89 -21.09
C ALA A 344 -7.93 -13.35 -20.63
N GLY A 345 -7.87 -14.31 -21.57
CA GLY A 345 -7.67 -15.71 -21.25
C GLY A 345 -6.31 -16.03 -20.60
N ALA A 346 -5.32 -15.14 -20.71
CA ALA A 346 -4.02 -15.29 -20.08
C ALA A 346 -3.99 -14.81 -18.62
N VAL A 347 -4.98 -14.01 -18.20
CA VAL A 347 -5.08 -13.45 -16.84
C VAL A 347 -6.47 -13.74 -16.24
N PRO A 348 -6.78 -15.00 -15.88
CA PRO A 348 -8.13 -15.39 -15.47
C PRO A 348 -8.65 -14.66 -14.22
N GLY A 349 -7.75 -14.15 -13.36
CA GLY A 349 -8.15 -13.37 -12.19
C GLY A 349 -8.87 -12.07 -12.53
N PHE A 350 -8.71 -11.55 -13.76
CA PHE A 350 -9.39 -10.36 -14.24
C PHE A 350 -10.69 -10.66 -14.99
N ASN A 351 -11.13 -11.91 -15.12
CA ASN A 351 -12.37 -12.29 -15.81
C ASN A 351 -13.65 -11.51 -15.36
N PRO A 352 -13.81 -11.12 -14.08
CA PRO A 352 -14.96 -10.30 -13.69
C PRO A 352 -14.93 -8.87 -14.26
N LEU A 353 -13.74 -8.37 -14.60
CA LEU A 353 -13.48 -7.08 -15.25
C LEU A 353 -13.60 -7.24 -16.77
N ARG A 354 -13.99 -6.18 -17.47
CA ARG A 354 -14.17 -6.21 -18.93
C ARG A 354 -14.13 -4.82 -19.54
N ILE A 355 -13.78 -4.71 -20.81
CA ILE A 355 -13.87 -3.44 -21.55
C ILE A 355 -15.19 -3.38 -22.31
N GLN A 356 -15.86 -2.22 -22.33
CA GLN A 356 -17.03 -2.01 -23.17
C GLN A 356 -16.64 -2.09 -24.65
N THR A 357 -17.22 -3.05 -25.39
CA THR A 357 -16.94 -3.24 -26.82
C THR A 357 -18.03 -2.64 -27.71
N ASN A 358 -19.21 -2.38 -27.14
CA ASN A 358 -20.38 -1.87 -27.85
C ASN A 358 -21.27 -1.03 -26.90
N SER A 359 -20.66 -0.14 -26.13
CA SER A 359 -21.37 0.74 -25.20
C SER A 359 -22.43 1.55 -25.94
N LEU A 360 -23.66 1.53 -25.39
CA LEU A 360 -24.85 2.14 -25.99
C LEU A 360 -25.11 1.75 -27.45
N GLN A 361 -24.56 0.62 -27.89
CA GLN A 361 -24.61 0.13 -29.27
C GLN A 361 -23.92 1.07 -30.29
N ALA A 362 -22.97 1.88 -29.84
CA ALA A 362 -22.33 2.91 -30.68
C ALA A 362 -20.82 3.08 -30.44
N PHE A 363 -20.33 2.76 -29.25
CA PHE A 363 -18.96 3.10 -28.84
C PHE A 363 -18.16 1.87 -28.41
N ASP A 364 -16.96 1.73 -28.97
CA ASP A 364 -16.02 0.64 -28.68
C ASP A 364 -14.80 1.21 -27.97
N PHE A 365 -14.57 0.80 -26.71
CA PHE A 365 -13.51 1.32 -25.85
C PHE A 365 -12.29 0.39 -25.77
N ARG A 366 -12.22 -0.67 -26.57
CA ARG A 366 -11.03 -1.55 -26.64
C ARG A 366 -9.84 -0.83 -27.24
N ASN A 367 -8.63 -1.16 -26.80
CA ASN A 367 -7.41 -0.53 -27.29
C ASN A 367 -7.33 -0.50 -28.83
N GLY A 368 -6.99 0.67 -29.38
CA GLY A 368 -6.92 0.93 -30.81
C GLY A 368 -8.27 1.27 -31.48
N LYS A 369 -9.36 1.38 -30.72
CA LYS A 369 -10.69 1.80 -31.21
C LYS A 369 -10.93 3.27 -30.94
N ASP A 370 -11.97 3.82 -31.56
CA ASP A 370 -12.21 5.26 -31.54
C ASP A 370 -12.89 5.76 -30.26
N GLY A 371 -13.58 4.90 -29.51
CA GLY A 371 -14.38 5.34 -28.36
C GLY A 371 -15.32 6.48 -28.76
N LEU A 372 -15.09 7.68 -28.20
CA LEU A 372 -15.86 8.90 -28.50
C LEU A 372 -15.21 9.82 -29.57
N ALA A 373 -14.09 9.45 -30.19
CA ALA A 373 -13.34 10.36 -31.07
C ALA A 373 -14.14 10.86 -32.29
N ASN A 374 -15.15 10.11 -32.74
CA ASN A 374 -15.95 10.42 -33.92
C ASN A 374 -17.22 11.25 -33.63
N LEU A 375 -17.33 11.88 -32.45
CA LEU A 375 -18.47 12.75 -32.14
C LEU A 375 -18.52 13.97 -33.07
N THR A 376 -19.69 14.21 -33.65
CA THR A 376 -19.96 15.39 -34.48
C THR A 376 -19.89 16.68 -33.66
N ALA A 377 -19.69 17.84 -34.31
CA ALA A 377 -19.70 19.13 -33.63
C ALA A 377 -21.00 19.37 -32.84
N ALA A 378 -22.15 18.95 -33.38
CA ALA A 378 -23.45 19.05 -32.71
C ALA A 378 -23.52 18.19 -31.43
N GLN A 379 -22.95 16.98 -31.45
CA GLN A 379 -22.93 16.11 -30.27
C GLN A 379 -21.98 16.62 -29.18
N ARG A 380 -20.89 17.29 -29.56
CA ARG A 380 -19.90 17.84 -28.61
C ARG A 380 -20.39 19.12 -27.94
N ALA A 381 -21.35 19.83 -28.52
CA ALA A 381 -21.83 21.10 -28.01
C ALA A 381 -22.32 20.99 -26.55
N GLY A 382 -21.83 21.88 -25.68
CA GLY A 382 -22.18 21.89 -24.25
C GLY A 382 -21.42 20.86 -23.39
N THR A 383 -20.46 20.15 -23.97
CA THR A 383 -19.57 19.21 -23.26
C THR A 383 -18.14 19.74 -23.20
N VAL A 384 -17.29 19.11 -22.38
CA VAL A 384 -15.84 19.34 -22.36
C VAL A 384 -15.19 19.17 -23.74
N PHE A 385 -15.80 18.36 -24.62
CA PHE A 385 -15.25 18.07 -25.94
C PHE A 385 -15.43 19.20 -26.97
N ALA A 386 -16.23 20.21 -26.64
CA ALA A 386 -16.34 21.43 -27.45
C ALA A 386 -15.21 22.42 -27.20
N ASP A 387 -14.44 22.24 -26.11
CA ASP A 387 -13.31 23.12 -25.80
C ASP A 387 -12.23 23.02 -26.90
N PRO A 388 -11.72 24.14 -27.42
CA PRO A 388 -10.75 24.14 -28.53
C PRO A 388 -9.37 23.60 -28.13
N THR A 389 -9.06 23.54 -26.83
CA THR A 389 -7.79 23.05 -26.30
C THR A 389 -7.93 21.63 -25.76
N PHE A 390 -8.90 21.37 -24.88
CA PHE A 390 -9.12 20.07 -24.25
C PHE A 390 -9.85 19.09 -25.17
N GLY A 391 -10.74 19.55 -26.04
CA GLY A 391 -11.46 18.68 -26.98
C GLY A 391 -10.52 17.83 -27.84
N PRO A 392 -9.56 18.43 -28.57
CA PRO A 392 -8.56 17.67 -29.34
C PRO A 392 -7.65 16.78 -28.48
N TYR A 393 -7.38 17.18 -27.22
CA TYR A 393 -6.59 16.38 -26.29
C TYR A 393 -7.31 15.09 -25.87
N LEU A 394 -8.64 15.16 -25.68
CA LEU A 394 -9.49 14.06 -25.20
C LEU A 394 -10.13 13.23 -26.32
N LEU A 395 -10.36 13.79 -27.52
CA LEU A 395 -11.00 13.08 -28.63
C LEU A 395 -9.97 12.65 -29.67
N ARG A 396 -9.22 11.60 -29.36
CA ARG A 396 -8.15 11.07 -30.23
C ARG A 396 -8.57 9.74 -30.90
N PRO A 397 -8.60 9.67 -32.24
CA PRO A 397 -8.88 8.41 -32.95
C PRO A 397 -7.92 7.28 -32.56
N GLY A 398 -8.44 6.06 -32.42
CA GLY A 398 -7.68 4.90 -31.95
C GLY A 398 -7.19 4.95 -30.50
N LYS A 399 -7.62 5.94 -29.70
CA LYS A 399 -7.21 6.19 -28.31
C LYS A 399 -8.44 6.28 -27.39
N PRO A 400 -9.19 5.19 -27.20
CA PRO A 400 -10.51 5.26 -26.58
C PRO A 400 -10.45 5.69 -25.12
N ARG A 401 -9.33 5.44 -24.41
CA ARG A 401 -9.17 5.81 -22.99
C ARG A 401 -8.66 7.24 -22.78
N SER A 402 -8.53 8.02 -23.86
CA SER A 402 -8.25 9.45 -23.79
C SER A 402 -9.39 10.28 -23.17
N VAL A 403 -10.60 9.72 -23.07
CA VAL A 403 -11.77 10.38 -22.49
C VAL A 403 -12.06 10.02 -21.03
N ASP A 404 -11.32 9.09 -20.41
CA ASP A 404 -11.58 8.69 -19.02
C ASP A 404 -10.29 8.52 -18.21
N ILE A 405 -9.38 7.64 -18.62
CA ILE A 405 -8.13 7.37 -17.89
C ILE A 405 -7.15 8.54 -18.04
N LEU A 406 -6.91 9.01 -19.27
CA LEU A 406 -6.00 10.13 -19.52
C LEU A 406 -6.31 11.38 -18.68
N PRO A 407 -7.56 11.92 -18.66
CA PRO A 407 -7.85 13.09 -17.85
C PRO A 407 -7.71 12.83 -16.36
N ILE A 408 -8.06 11.64 -15.85
CA ILE A 408 -7.85 11.27 -14.44
C ILE A 408 -6.37 11.37 -14.08
N PHE A 409 -5.48 10.85 -14.95
CA PHE A 409 -4.06 10.85 -14.68
C PHE A 409 -3.42 12.23 -14.87
N HIS A 410 -3.78 12.98 -15.92
CA HIS A 410 -2.97 14.13 -16.35
C HIS A 410 -3.54 15.51 -16.02
N THR A 411 -4.87 15.67 -16.00
CA THR A 411 -5.50 17.00 -15.83
C THR A 411 -6.38 17.09 -14.60
N GLY A 412 -6.80 15.95 -14.07
CA GLY A 412 -8.03 15.85 -13.29
C GLY A 412 -9.26 15.94 -14.19
N VAL A 413 -10.42 15.75 -13.56
CA VAL A 413 -11.73 15.65 -14.22
C VAL A 413 -12.57 16.86 -13.86
N PRO A 414 -13.06 17.65 -14.85
CA PRO A 414 -13.91 18.80 -14.58
C PRO A 414 -15.35 18.37 -14.31
N ASN A 415 -16.09 19.16 -13.53
CA ASN A 415 -17.54 18.97 -13.40
C ASN A 415 -18.30 19.52 -14.62
N LEU A 416 -18.13 18.89 -15.77
CA LEU A 416 -18.80 19.25 -17.03
C LEU A 416 -19.19 17.98 -17.78
N PRO A 417 -20.25 17.99 -18.62
CA PRO A 417 -20.59 16.82 -19.42
C PRO A 417 -19.41 16.37 -20.29
N PRO A 418 -19.15 15.05 -20.43
CA PRO A 418 -19.97 13.96 -19.91
C PRO A 418 -19.65 13.55 -18.46
N TYR A 419 -18.68 14.15 -17.77
CA TYR A 419 -18.14 13.68 -16.49
C TYR A 419 -19.07 13.78 -15.27
N GLN A 420 -20.32 14.18 -15.46
CA GLN A 420 -21.35 14.12 -14.42
C GLN A 420 -21.97 12.71 -14.37
N LEU A 421 -22.45 12.29 -13.20
CA LEU A 421 -23.06 10.95 -13.03
C LEU A 421 -24.26 10.77 -13.97
N ALA A 422 -24.51 9.53 -14.36
CA ALA A 422 -25.66 9.19 -15.22
C ALA A 422 -27.02 9.58 -14.61
N THR A 423 -27.10 9.74 -13.29
CA THR A 423 -28.29 10.24 -12.60
C THR A 423 -28.73 11.59 -13.15
N GLY A 424 -29.97 11.66 -13.62
CA GLY A 424 -30.55 12.86 -14.23
C GLY A 424 -30.31 13.00 -15.75
N LYS A 425 -29.44 12.19 -16.34
CA LYS A 425 -29.25 12.20 -17.80
C LYS A 425 -30.44 11.53 -18.50
N PRO A 426 -30.87 12.03 -19.68
CA PRO A 426 -31.81 11.30 -20.53
C PRO A 426 -31.25 9.92 -20.90
N ALA A 427 -32.15 8.94 -21.04
CA ALA A 427 -31.76 7.59 -21.42
C ALA A 427 -30.91 7.57 -22.70
N ARG A 428 -29.78 6.86 -22.65
CA ARG A 428 -28.82 6.72 -23.76
C ARG A 428 -28.19 8.04 -24.24
N ASN A 429 -28.23 9.10 -23.43
CA ASN A 429 -27.53 10.35 -23.73
C ASN A 429 -26.46 10.69 -22.67
N PRO A 430 -25.27 10.06 -22.76
CA PRO A 430 -24.20 10.28 -21.78
C PRO A 430 -23.58 11.69 -21.87
N LEU A 431 -23.82 12.41 -22.97
CA LEU A 431 -23.32 13.77 -23.21
C LEU A 431 -24.21 14.86 -22.59
N ALA A 432 -25.39 14.49 -22.08
CA ALA A 432 -26.24 15.42 -21.36
C ALA A 432 -25.67 15.76 -19.98
N ALA A 433 -26.14 16.89 -19.44
CA ALA A 433 -25.92 17.21 -18.04
C ALA A 433 -26.55 16.14 -17.14
N GLY A 434 -25.78 15.71 -16.15
CA GLY A 434 -26.19 14.76 -15.12
C GLY A 434 -25.94 15.35 -13.74
N LYS A 435 -25.88 14.48 -12.73
CA LYS A 435 -25.59 14.93 -11.37
C LYS A 435 -24.11 15.34 -11.20
N PRO A 436 -23.85 16.56 -10.72
CA PRO A 436 -22.51 16.97 -10.31
C PRO A 436 -21.96 16.15 -9.13
N PHE A 437 -20.72 15.65 -9.24
CA PHE A 437 -20.10 14.84 -8.16
C PHE A 437 -18.57 14.85 -8.11
N ILE A 438 -17.87 15.33 -9.14
CA ILE A 438 -16.40 15.37 -9.16
C ILE A 438 -15.94 16.67 -9.80
N ASN A 439 -14.97 17.33 -9.16
CA ASN A 439 -14.18 18.37 -9.81
C ASN A 439 -12.78 18.42 -9.18
N ASN A 440 -11.81 17.74 -9.76
CA ASN A 440 -10.39 17.85 -9.39
C ASN A 440 -9.55 18.35 -10.57
N PHE A 441 -10.19 19.02 -11.53
CA PHE A 441 -9.57 19.59 -12.71
C PHE A 441 -8.69 20.81 -12.42
N LEU A 442 -7.38 20.64 -12.55
CA LEU A 442 -6.43 21.73 -12.62
C LEU A 442 -5.87 21.72 -14.04
N PRO A 443 -6.15 22.73 -14.89
CA PRO A 443 -5.85 22.71 -16.33
C PRO A 443 -4.35 22.92 -16.61
N THR A 444 -3.55 22.00 -16.10
CA THR A 444 -2.13 21.80 -16.33
C THR A 444 -1.94 20.33 -16.70
N LEU A 445 -0.98 20.03 -17.56
CA LEU A 445 -0.66 18.64 -17.89
C LEU A 445 0.39 18.10 -16.92
N GLY A 446 0.17 16.89 -16.45
CA GLY A 446 1.15 16.11 -15.68
C GLY A 446 0.48 15.10 -14.76
N ASP A 447 1.15 13.97 -14.55
CA ASP A 447 0.71 12.79 -13.79
C ASP A 447 0.77 13.00 -12.26
N MET A 448 0.28 14.15 -11.81
CA MET A 448 0.20 14.56 -10.41
C MET A 448 -1.11 14.07 -9.78
N LEU A 449 -1.06 13.71 -8.49
CA LEU A 449 -2.25 13.43 -7.69
C LEU A 449 -3.07 14.71 -7.51
N ARG A 450 -4.30 14.74 -8.03
CA ARG A 450 -5.17 15.92 -7.99
C ARG A 450 -6.14 15.87 -6.82
N LEU A 451 -6.11 16.88 -5.97
CA LEU A 451 -6.99 17.00 -4.80
C LEU A 451 -7.81 18.29 -4.89
N ASN A 452 -9.13 18.18 -4.81
CA ASN A 452 -10.00 19.29 -4.48
C ASN A 452 -10.15 19.40 -2.96
N MET A 453 -9.53 20.44 -2.41
CA MET A 453 -9.49 20.72 -0.98
C MET A 453 -10.85 21.19 -0.41
N ALA A 454 -11.80 21.58 -1.27
CA ALA A 454 -13.15 21.98 -0.86
C ALA A 454 -14.06 20.79 -0.51
N VAL A 455 -13.71 19.57 -0.95
CA VAL A 455 -14.50 18.37 -0.63
C VAL A 455 -14.28 17.99 0.84
N PRO A 456 -15.34 17.88 1.65
CA PRO A 456 -15.22 17.50 3.05
C PRO A 456 -14.83 16.04 3.19
N ALA A 457 -14.05 15.72 4.23
CA ALA A 457 -13.71 14.34 4.53
C ALA A 457 -14.95 13.51 4.90
N THR A 458 -15.03 12.28 4.38
CA THR A 458 -16.09 11.35 4.76
C THR A 458 -15.84 10.85 6.18
N PRO A 459 -16.83 10.92 7.10
CA PRO A 459 -16.63 10.44 8.46
C PRO A 459 -16.34 8.94 8.49
N ARG A 460 -15.28 8.54 9.20
CA ARG A 460 -14.92 7.12 9.40
C ARG A 460 -15.81 6.44 10.43
N THR A 461 -16.34 7.22 11.37
CA THR A 461 -17.27 6.76 12.40
C THR A 461 -18.55 7.58 12.36
N LEU A 462 -19.63 7.01 12.90
CA LEU A 462 -20.86 7.73 13.19
C LEU A 462 -20.61 8.85 14.20
N ALA A 463 -21.58 9.74 14.42
CA ALA A 463 -21.47 10.87 15.35
C ALA A 463 -21.10 10.47 16.80
N ASN A 464 -21.25 9.19 17.18
CA ASN A 464 -20.81 8.66 18.47
C ASN A 464 -19.28 8.45 18.57
N GLY A 465 -18.53 8.63 17.49
CA GLY A 465 -17.07 8.56 17.44
C GLY A 465 -16.48 7.15 17.50
N VAL A 466 -17.29 6.10 17.64
CA VAL A 466 -16.81 4.72 17.87
C VAL A 466 -17.33 3.73 16.84
N THR A 467 -18.59 3.85 16.41
CA THR A 467 -19.19 2.92 15.45
C THR A 467 -18.68 3.24 14.04
N PRO A 468 -18.12 2.28 13.29
CA PRO A 468 -17.75 2.49 11.90
C PRO A 468 -18.92 3.02 11.09
N ASN A 469 -18.65 4.01 10.23
CA ASN A 469 -19.67 4.58 9.37
C ASN A 469 -19.92 3.63 8.18
N PRO A 470 -21.15 3.09 8.00
CA PRO A 470 -21.44 2.19 6.88
C PRO A 470 -21.35 2.88 5.51
N ASP A 471 -21.39 4.21 5.47
CA ASP A 471 -21.23 4.98 4.23
C ASP A 471 -19.75 5.19 3.85
N PHE A 472 -18.79 4.90 4.73
CA PHE A 472 -17.37 4.98 4.39
C PHE A 472 -16.94 3.73 3.62
N SER A 473 -16.18 3.92 2.55
CA SER A 473 -15.65 2.84 1.71
C SER A 473 -14.24 3.15 1.26
N SER A 474 -13.39 2.13 1.13
CA SER A 474 -12.04 2.21 0.55
C SER A 474 -12.04 2.42 -0.97
N GLU A 475 -13.19 2.40 -1.64
CA GLU A 475 -13.31 2.56 -3.11
C GLU A 475 -13.42 4.01 -3.59
N GLY A 476 -13.28 4.98 -2.67
CA GLY A 476 -13.27 6.40 -3.00
C GLY A 476 -14.43 6.85 -3.89
N LEU A 477 -14.11 7.52 -5.00
CA LEU A 477 -15.11 8.06 -5.93
C LEU A 477 -15.95 6.98 -6.63
N LEU A 478 -15.48 5.73 -6.72
CA LEU A 478 -16.30 4.64 -7.26
C LEU A 478 -17.47 4.33 -6.33
N ALA A 479 -17.23 4.30 -5.01
CA ALA A 479 -18.31 4.16 -4.02
C ALA A 479 -19.29 5.34 -4.09
N ALA A 480 -18.78 6.57 -4.22
CA ALA A 480 -19.62 7.75 -4.40
C ALA A 480 -20.50 7.64 -5.68
N ALA A 481 -19.94 7.16 -6.79
CA ALA A 481 -20.69 6.93 -8.02
C ALA A 481 -21.78 5.86 -7.85
N VAL A 482 -21.46 4.73 -7.20
CA VAL A 482 -22.45 3.67 -6.92
C VAL A 482 -23.61 4.22 -6.07
N LEU A 483 -23.32 4.96 -4.99
CA LEU A 483 -24.34 5.61 -4.18
C LEU A 483 -25.18 6.60 -5.01
N GLY A 484 -24.52 7.45 -5.79
CA GLY A 484 -25.18 8.45 -6.64
C GLY A 484 -26.10 7.85 -7.71
N LEU A 485 -25.87 6.60 -8.12
CA LEU A 485 -26.67 5.89 -9.12
C LEU A 485 -27.75 4.99 -8.51
N THR A 486 -27.50 4.39 -7.35
CA THR A 486 -28.33 3.28 -6.83
C THR A 486 -29.03 3.58 -5.52
N ASP A 487 -28.52 4.50 -4.70
CA ASP A 487 -29.08 4.81 -3.40
C ASP A 487 -30.12 5.92 -3.50
N THR A 488 -31.33 5.65 -3.01
CA THR A 488 -32.47 6.60 -3.01
C THR A 488 -32.18 7.95 -2.35
N ARG A 489 -31.20 8.02 -1.43
CA ARG A 489 -30.76 9.28 -0.81
C ARG A 489 -30.11 10.23 -1.81
N PHE A 490 -29.46 9.67 -2.84
CA PHE A 490 -28.62 10.42 -3.76
C PHE A 490 -29.10 10.34 -5.21
N ASN A 491 -29.81 9.30 -5.63
CA ASN A 491 -30.19 9.10 -7.04
C ASN A 491 -31.53 9.74 -7.45
N GLY A 492 -32.30 10.30 -6.51
CA GLY A 492 -33.64 10.86 -6.79
C GLY A 492 -33.67 12.24 -7.46
N SER A 493 -32.51 12.87 -7.68
CA SER A 493 -32.41 14.25 -8.21
C SER A 493 -31.10 14.44 -8.98
N ALA A 494 -31.04 15.40 -9.91
CA ALA A 494 -29.79 15.80 -10.58
C ALA A 494 -29.00 16.89 -9.84
N ALA A 495 -29.50 17.39 -8.70
CA ALA A 495 -28.84 18.44 -7.93
C ALA A 495 -27.51 17.96 -7.32
N LEU A 496 -26.58 18.90 -7.14
CA LEU A 496 -25.35 18.68 -6.37
C LEU A 496 -25.71 18.28 -4.93
N GLN A 497 -25.10 17.21 -4.44
CA GLN A 497 -25.23 16.72 -3.08
C GLN A 497 -23.86 16.29 -2.55
N ASN A 498 -23.68 16.33 -1.24
CA ASN A 498 -22.50 15.74 -0.61
C ASN A 498 -22.69 14.21 -0.53
N ILE A 499 -22.13 13.49 -1.48
CA ILE A 499 -22.16 12.02 -1.52
C ILE A 499 -20.95 11.49 -0.74
N PRO A 500 -21.12 10.52 0.17
CA PRO A 500 -19.99 9.89 0.85
C PRO A 500 -18.92 9.37 -0.13
N ASN A 501 -17.65 9.47 0.28
CA ASN A 501 -16.44 9.06 -0.42
C ASN A 501 -16.02 9.92 -1.63
N MET A 502 -16.63 11.10 -1.82
CA MET A 502 -16.11 12.09 -2.78
C MET A 502 -14.71 12.62 -2.42
N ASP A 503 -14.25 12.41 -1.19
CA ASP A 503 -12.90 12.73 -0.69
C ASP A 503 -11.85 11.64 -0.92
N GLY A 504 -12.24 10.53 -1.55
CA GLY A 504 -11.34 9.42 -1.86
C GLY A 504 -10.81 9.44 -3.29
N PHE A 505 -9.89 8.52 -3.56
CA PHE A 505 -9.23 8.40 -4.86
C PHE A 505 -10.21 8.31 -6.04
N PRO A 506 -9.96 9.03 -7.17
CA PRO A 506 -8.81 9.91 -7.47
C PRO A 506 -8.95 11.39 -7.06
N ASN A 507 -9.87 11.78 -6.17
CA ASN A 507 -9.87 13.12 -5.59
C ASN A 507 -8.92 13.18 -4.39
N GLY A 508 -7.62 13.25 -4.68
CA GLY A 508 -6.58 12.92 -3.72
C GLY A 508 -6.47 11.40 -3.53
N ARG A 509 -5.81 10.98 -2.45
CA ARG A 509 -5.73 9.58 -2.01
C ARG A 509 -5.65 9.56 -0.49
N ARG A 510 -6.58 8.83 0.14
CA ARG A 510 -6.62 8.57 1.58
C ARG A 510 -5.76 7.33 1.88
N LEU A 511 -5.30 7.19 3.13
CA LEU A 511 -4.54 5.99 3.54
C LEU A 511 -5.38 4.71 3.41
N GLU A 512 -6.70 4.86 3.53
CA GLU A 512 -7.67 3.76 3.44
C GLU A 512 -8.07 3.37 2.01
N ASP A 513 -7.63 4.08 0.98
CA ASP A 513 -8.08 3.82 -0.41
C ASP A 513 -7.41 2.57 -1.00
N ASP A 514 -8.22 1.61 -1.45
CA ASP A 514 -7.78 0.40 -2.16
C ASP A 514 -7.50 0.73 -3.64
N VAL A 515 -6.41 1.45 -3.87
CA VAL A 515 -6.06 1.95 -5.21
C VAL A 515 -5.86 0.81 -6.23
N THR A 516 -5.35 -0.35 -5.80
CA THR A 516 -5.20 -1.52 -6.68
C THR A 516 -6.55 -1.97 -7.23
N ARG A 517 -7.56 -2.09 -6.37
CA ARG A 517 -8.90 -2.47 -6.81
C ARG A 517 -9.57 -1.37 -7.62
N ILE A 518 -9.50 -0.12 -7.17
CA ILE A 518 -10.11 1.03 -7.85
C ILE A 518 -9.63 1.12 -9.29
N GLU A 519 -8.32 1.00 -9.50
CA GLU A 519 -7.75 1.12 -10.84
C GLU A 519 -8.06 -0.06 -11.75
N LEU A 520 -8.04 -1.28 -11.22
CA LEU A 520 -8.47 -2.45 -11.98
C LEU A 520 -9.93 -2.30 -12.46
N GLN A 521 -10.82 -1.76 -11.62
CA GLN A 521 -12.21 -1.48 -12.01
C GLN A 521 -12.32 -0.29 -12.96
N ALA A 522 -11.51 0.77 -12.78
CA ALA A 522 -11.50 1.93 -13.66
C ALA A 522 -11.01 1.56 -15.07
N VAL A 523 -9.91 0.83 -15.18
CA VAL A 523 -9.44 0.26 -16.45
C VAL A 523 -10.46 -0.73 -17.00
N GLY A 524 -11.12 -1.50 -16.14
CA GLY A 524 -12.29 -2.32 -16.49
C GLY A 524 -13.53 -1.51 -16.88
N GLY A 525 -13.46 -0.20 -17.12
CA GLY A 525 -14.53 0.60 -17.71
C GLY A 525 -15.55 1.16 -16.72
N LEU A 526 -15.37 0.99 -15.40
CA LEU A 526 -16.38 1.40 -14.43
C LEU A 526 -16.62 2.91 -14.42
N VAL A 527 -15.58 3.71 -14.68
CA VAL A 527 -15.69 5.18 -14.79
C VAL A 527 -16.59 5.59 -15.96
N LEU A 528 -16.49 4.91 -17.11
CA LEU A 528 -17.37 5.13 -18.26
C LEU A 528 -18.82 4.82 -17.91
N ALA A 529 -19.06 3.70 -17.22
CA ALA A 529 -20.40 3.33 -16.79
C ALA A 529 -20.99 4.34 -15.79
N ALA A 530 -20.18 4.90 -14.88
CA ALA A 530 -20.61 5.92 -13.93
C ALA A 530 -21.20 7.17 -14.60
N ILE A 531 -20.69 7.52 -15.79
CA ILE A 531 -21.13 8.67 -16.58
C ILE A 531 -22.18 8.33 -17.66
N GLY A 532 -22.69 7.09 -17.68
CA GLY A 532 -23.77 6.66 -18.56
C GLY A 532 -23.33 5.99 -19.87
N LEU A 533 -22.03 5.70 -20.03
CA LEU A 533 -21.50 4.83 -21.07
C LEU A 533 -21.48 3.39 -20.55
N PHE A 534 -22.69 2.83 -20.42
CA PHE A 534 -22.91 1.51 -19.82
C PHE A 534 -22.30 0.36 -20.64
N TYR A 535 -22.14 -0.79 -19.99
CA TYR A 535 -21.65 -2.02 -20.60
C TYR A 535 -22.58 -2.59 -21.68
N ASP A 536 -22.06 -3.56 -22.43
CA ASP A 536 -22.64 -4.04 -23.69
C ASP A 536 -24.02 -4.72 -23.52
N ASP A 537 -24.35 -5.16 -22.30
CA ASP A 537 -25.65 -5.75 -21.95
C ASP A 537 -26.74 -4.72 -21.60
N TYR A 538 -26.39 -3.42 -21.55
CA TYR A 538 -27.37 -2.35 -21.44
C TYR A 538 -28.04 -2.11 -22.79
N SER A 539 -29.37 -2.21 -22.83
CA SER A 539 -30.17 -2.10 -24.07
C SER A 539 -31.24 -1.02 -23.96
N ALA A 540 -31.88 -0.66 -25.08
CA ALA A 540 -32.95 0.33 -25.11
C ALA A 540 -34.20 -0.05 -24.27
N THR A 541 -34.36 -1.34 -23.94
CA THR A 541 -35.44 -1.84 -23.09
C THR A 541 -35.04 -1.98 -21.62
N ALA A 542 -33.77 -1.74 -21.29
CA ALA A 542 -33.30 -1.80 -19.92
C ALA A 542 -33.92 -0.67 -19.09
N THR A 543 -34.52 -1.03 -17.96
CA THR A 543 -35.12 -0.08 -17.01
C THR A 543 -34.10 0.51 -16.03
N SER A 544 -32.88 -0.03 -16.01
CA SER A 544 -31.77 0.42 -15.18
C SER A 544 -30.43 0.24 -15.90
N GLY A 545 -29.49 1.15 -15.67
CA GLY A 545 -28.09 1.02 -16.08
C GLY A 545 -27.30 -0.02 -15.27
N VAL A 546 -27.88 -0.53 -14.18
CA VAL A 546 -27.28 -1.54 -13.30
C VAL A 546 -27.53 -2.94 -13.87
N THR A 547 -26.73 -3.30 -14.87
CA THR A 547 -26.82 -4.59 -15.55
C THR A 547 -25.93 -5.65 -14.89
N PRO A 548 -26.10 -6.96 -15.20
CA PRO A 548 -25.23 -8.02 -14.70
C PRO A 548 -23.73 -7.77 -14.98
N GLN A 549 -23.37 -7.20 -16.13
CA GLN A 549 -21.98 -6.86 -16.42
C GLN A 549 -21.46 -5.75 -15.51
N LEU A 550 -22.24 -4.68 -15.28
CA LEU A 550 -21.84 -3.63 -14.33
C LEU A 550 -21.65 -4.22 -12.92
N LEU A 551 -22.60 -5.05 -12.47
CA LEU A 551 -22.52 -5.71 -11.18
C LEU A 551 -21.29 -6.62 -11.05
N SER A 552 -20.90 -7.31 -12.12
CA SER A 552 -19.66 -8.12 -12.14
C SER A 552 -18.42 -7.27 -11.85
N VAL A 553 -18.32 -6.09 -12.46
CA VAL A 553 -17.18 -5.18 -12.27
C VAL A 553 -17.21 -4.52 -10.89
N VAL A 554 -18.38 -4.03 -10.46
CA VAL A 554 -18.55 -3.41 -9.12
C VAL A 554 -18.24 -4.41 -7.99
N ASN A 555 -18.62 -5.67 -8.16
CA ASN A 555 -18.39 -6.71 -7.16
C ASN A 555 -16.99 -7.36 -7.23
N PHE A 556 -16.14 -6.96 -8.19
CA PHE A 556 -14.76 -7.46 -8.24
C PHE A 556 -14.00 -7.12 -6.95
N ARG A 557 -13.18 -8.05 -6.48
CA ARG A 557 -12.35 -7.95 -5.26
C ARG A 557 -10.96 -8.55 -5.51
N THR A 558 -9.92 -7.88 -5.00
CA THR A 558 -8.52 -8.36 -5.00
C THR A 558 -8.26 -9.32 -3.83
N GLY A 559 -8.95 -9.11 -2.69
CA GLY A 559 -8.93 -9.95 -1.49
C GLY A 559 -8.23 -9.33 -0.28
N VAL A 560 -7.44 -8.28 -0.46
CA VAL A 560 -6.89 -7.44 0.64
C VAL A 560 -7.53 -6.07 0.50
N GLU A 561 -8.43 -5.71 1.41
CA GLU A 561 -9.27 -4.49 1.29
C GLU A 561 -8.98 -3.44 2.38
N ALA A 562 -8.05 -3.73 3.29
CA ALA A 562 -7.64 -2.83 4.35
C ALA A 562 -6.22 -3.16 4.82
N ASN A 563 -5.57 -2.18 5.44
CA ASN A 563 -4.27 -2.35 6.10
C ASN A 563 -4.35 -3.39 7.23
N ASP A 564 -3.20 -4.01 7.53
CA ASP A 564 -3.06 -5.04 8.56
C ASP A 564 -3.23 -4.51 10.01
N THR A 565 -3.23 -3.19 10.15
CA THR A 565 -3.50 -2.47 11.40
C THR A 565 -4.35 -1.21 11.15
N THR A 566 -4.98 -0.71 12.21
CA THR A 566 -5.83 0.49 12.15
C THR A 566 -4.98 1.76 12.06
N PHE A 567 -5.41 2.77 11.31
CA PHE A 567 -4.77 4.09 11.34
C PHE A 567 -4.99 4.85 12.65
N LYS A 568 -4.08 5.77 12.99
CA LYS A 568 -4.20 6.66 14.16
C LYS A 568 -5.25 7.74 13.89
N ALA A 569 -5.88 8.23 14.96
CA ALA A 569 -6.87 9.31 14.89
C ALA A 569 -6.28 10.73 14.72
N ALA A 570 -4.96 10.87 14.67
CA ALA A 570 -4.27 12.16 14.58
C ALA A 570 -2.98 12.05 13.77
N PHE A 571 -2.53 13.18 13.25
CA PHE A 571 -1.28 13.30 12.49
C PHE A 571 -0.09 12.61 13.19
N PRO A 572 0.70 11.78 12.47
CA PRO A 572 0.71 11.61 11.01
C PRO A 572 -0.24 10.53 10.45
N TYR A 573 -1.24 10.09 11.23
CA TYR A 573 -2.27 9.10 10.87
C TYR A 573 -1.77 7.66 10.64
N MET A 574 -0.53 7.43 10.24
CA MET A 574 0.07 6.09 10.15
C MET A 574 0.41 5.53 11.55
N GLN A 575 0.44 4.20 11.68
CA GLN A 575 0.81 3.55 12.93
C GLN A 575 2.30 3.68 13.24
N THR A 576 2.65 3.45 14.52
CA THR A 576 4.06 3.28 14.87
C THR A 576 4.62 2.08 14.10
N PRO A 577 5.88 2.14 13.63
CA PRO A 577 6.50 1.02 12.96
C PRO A 577 6.48 -0.22 13.84
N TRP A 578 6.27 -1.36 13.21
CA TRP A 578 6.36 -2.67 13.82
C TRP A 578 7.69 -2.82 14.53
N SER A 579 7.64 -3.49 15.69
CA SER A 579 8.83 -3.81 16.45
C SER A 579 9.54 -5.01 15.85
N GLY A 580 10.87 -5.08 15.96
CA GLY A 580 11.64 -6.29 15.63
C GLY A 580 11.17 -7.56 16.36
N THR A 581 10.40 -7.43 17.44
CA THR A 581 9.78 -8.57 18.16
C THR A 581 8.37 -8.92 17.68
N LYS A 582 7.79 -8.15 16.75
CA LYS A 582 6.41 -8.28 16.25
C LYS A 582 6.32 -8.37 14.72
N ALA A 583 7.45 -8.57 14.05
CA ALA A 583 7.51 -8.65 12.60
C ALA A 583 6.70 -9.84 12.02
N GLN A 584 6.57 -9.87 10.69
CA GLN A 584 6.16 -11.09 9.99
C GLN A 584 7.04 -12.29 10.43
N PRO A 585 6.45 -13.47 10.70
CA PRO A 585 7.20 -14.70 10.79
C PRO A 585 7.85 -14.98 9.44
N THR A 586 9.11 -14.60 9.27
CA THR A 586 9.88 -15.04 8.12
C THR A 586 10.17 -16.52 8.33
N VAL A 587 9.55 -17.38 7.51
CA VAL A 587 10.08 -18.73 7.32
C VAL A 587 11.41 -18.52 6.62
N THR A 588 12.48 -18.37 7.38
CA THR A 588 13.79 -18.73 6.87
C THR A 588 13.63 -20.19 6.48
N SER A 589 13.60 -20.48 5.18
CA SER A 589 13.94 -21.83 4.76
C SER A 589 15.35 -22.05 5.29
N GLN A 590 15.45 -22.63 6.49
CA GLN A 590 16.62 -23.38 6.82
C GLN A 590 16.68 -24.42 5.70
N ARG A 591 17.56 -24.20 4.71
CA ARG A 591 18.25 -25.31 4.08
C ARG A 591 18.57 -26.24 5.23
N GLY A 592 17.98 -27.45 5.19
CA GLY A 592 18.05 -28.39 6.29
C GLY A 592 19.44 -28.35 6.89
N SER A 593 19.51 -28.03 8.18
CA SER A 593 20.76 -27.98 8.92
C SER A 593 21.53 -29.26 8.65
N VAL A 594 22.59 -29.19 7.84
CA VAL A 594 23.70 -30.13 7.97
C VAL A 594 24.48 -29.62 9.18
N GLY A 595 23.97 -29.96 10.37
CA GLY A 595 24.45 -29.45 11.64
C GLY A 595 23.60 -29.93 12.82
N MET A 596 23.93 -31.13 13.32
CA MET A 596 23.51 -31.73 14.59
C MET A 596 22.00 -31.86 14.87
N GLY A 597 21.28 -32.66 14.07
CA GLY A 597 20.23 -33.59 14.54
C GLY A 597 19.08 -33.11 15.46
N LEU A 598 18.84 -31.82 15.67
CA LEU A 598 17.76 -31.34 16.52
C LEU A 598 16.54 -31.00 15.66
N GLN A 599 15.65 -31.98 15.56
CA GLN A 599 14.31 -31.82 15.01
C GLN A 599 13.52 -30.81 15.88
N PRO A 600 12.69 -29.91 15.30
CA PRO A 600 11.91 -28.97 16.09
C PRO A 600 11.03 -29.71 17.10
N ALA A 601 11.08 -29.27 18.36
CA ALA A 601 10.37 -29.93 19.44
C ALA A 601 8.84 -29.77 19.23
N PRO A 602 8.04 -30.85 19.37
CA PRO A 602 6.59 -30.79 19.20
C PRO A 602 5.84 -29.80 20.12
N VAL A 603 6.49 -29.33 21.19
CA VAL A 603 5.90 -28.43 22.20
C VAL A 603 6.80 -27.22 22.40
N GLU A 604 6.28 -26.03 22.09
CA GLU A 604 7.05 -24.77 22.09
C GLU A 604 6.91 -23.99 23.41
N VAL A 605 5.76 -24.09 24.07
CA VAL A 605 5.45 -23.42 25.34
C VAL A 605 4.67 -24.38 26.25
N ALA A 606 5.03 -24.43 27.52
CA ALA A 606 4.23 -25.11 28.54
C ALA A 606 4.37 -24.38 29.89
N GLN A 607 3.25 -24.04 30.52
CA GLN A 607 3.17 -23.35 31.81
C GLN A 607 1.97 -23.85 32.61
N ASN A 608 1.91 -23.54 33.91
CA ASN A 608 0.73 -23.83 34.73
C ASN A 608 0.22 -22.58 35.46
N TYR A 609 -1.10 -22.48 35.62
CA TYR A 609 -1.75 -21.43 36.41
C TYR A 609 -3.01 -21.97 37.12
N PRO A 610 -3.23 -21.62 38.41
CA PRO A 610 -2.34 -20.85 39.28
C PRO A 610 -1.07 -21.63 39.67
N ASN A 611 0.00 -20.91 40.01
CA ASN A 611 1.23 -21.46 40.58
C ASN A 611 1.87 -20.42 41.52
N PRO A 612 1.91 -20.64 42.86
CA PRO A 612 1.47 -21.84 43.58
C PRO A 612 -0.04 -22.14 43.47
N PHE A 613 -0.44 -23.37 43.76
CA PHE A 613 -1.84 -23.81 43.76
C PHE A 613 -2.20 -24.60 45.02
N THR A 614 -3.48 -24.54 45.41
CA THR A 614 -4.06 -25.34 46.50
C THR A 614 -4.79 -26.56 45.92
N ASP A 615 -6.04 -26.41 45.46
CA ASP A 615 -6.85 -27.57 45.07
C ASP A 615 -6.70 -27.98 43.59
N LYS A 616 -6.27 -27.04 42.74
CA LYS A 616 -6.17 -27.24 41.29
C LYS A 616 -5.19 -26.30 40.60
N THR A 617 -4.55 -26.79 39.55
CA THR A 617 -3.80 -25.98 38.57
C THR A 617 -4.16 -26.44 37.16
N THR A 618 -4.10 -25.54 36.18
CA THR A 618 -4.25 -25.88 34.77
C THR A 618 -2.89 -25.81 34.09
N ILE A 619 -2.48 -26.89 33.41
CA ILE A 619 -1.28 -26.91 32.57
C ILE A 619 -1.68 -26.53 31.15
N ARG A 620 -1.20 -25.38 30.68
CA ARG A 620 -1.39 -24.90 29.31
C ARG A 620 -0.13 -25.20 28.48
N TYR A 621 -0.30 -25.84 27.33
CA TYR A 621 0.80 -26.18 26.42
C TYR A 621 0.43 -25.97 24.95
N GLU A 622 1.42 -25.56 24.15
CA GLU A 622 1.26 -25.29 22.73
C GLU A 622 1.97 -26.35 21.89
N VAL A 623 1.23 -26.98 20.99
CA VAL A 623 1.72 -28.03 20.09
C VAL A 623 1.98 -27.42 18.73
N GLY A 624 3.24 -27.36 18.29
CA GLY A 624 3.64 -26.77 17.01
C GLY A 624 3.46 -27.70 15.82
N VAL A 625 3.61 -29.01 16.04
CA VAL A 625 3.45 -30.06 15.01
C VAL A 625 2.67 -31.25 15.56
N LYS A 626 1.94 -31.96 14.68
CA LYS A 626 1.17 -33.15 15.06
C LYS A 626 2.08 -34.17 15.77
N GLY A 627 1.69 -34.61 16.97
CA GLY A 627 2.50 -35.54 17.76
C GLY A 627 1.71 -36.23 18.87
N ARG A 628 2.26 -37.32 19.43
CA ARG A 628 1.71 -37.98 20.61
C ARG A 628 2.44 -37.52 21.86
N LEU A 629 1.69 -37.10 22.87
CA LEU A 629 2.23 -36.50 24.08
C LEU A 629 1.85 -37.29 25.32
N THR A 630 2.78 -37.34 26.28
CA THR A 630 2.57 -37.80 27.65
C THR A 630 2.92 -36.66 28.60
N ILE A 631 2.08 -36.39 29.59
CA ILE A 631 2.35 -35.41 30.65
C ILE A 631 2.32 -36.15 31.98
N GLU A 632 3.47 -36.23 32.65
CA GLU A 632 3.62 -36.92 33.93
C GLU A 632 4.04 -35.92 35.00
N VAL A 633 3.57 -36.12 36.22
CA VAL A 633 3.98 -35.34 37.39
C VAL A 633 4.83 -36.23 38.30
N THR A 634 5.98 -35.72 38.72
CA THR A 634 6.88 -36.35 39.70
C THR A 634 7.17 -35.41 40.86
N ASP A 635 7.59 -35.96 42.00
CA ASP A 635 8.19 -35.14 43.07
C ASP A 635 9.66 -34.80 42.78
N MET A 636 10.31 -34.06 43.68
CA MET A 636 11.72 -33.66 43.55
C MET A 636 12.72 -34.83 43.66
N MET A 637 12.28 -35.99 44.17
CA MET A 637 13.09 -37.22 44.23
C MET A 637 12.88 -38.08 42.97
N GLY A 638 12.10 -37.61 41.99
CA GLY A 638 11.77 -38.33 40.76
C GLY A 638 10.72 -39.42 40.96
N ARG A 639 10.05 -39.49 42.12
CA ARG A 639 8.97 -40.45 42.33
C ARG A 639 7.74 -40.01 41.57
N HIS A 640 7.14 -40.94 40.84
CA HIS A 640 5.93 -40.70 40.07
C HIS A 640 4.74 -40.36 40.98
N VAL A 641 4.03 -39.28 40.66
CA VAL A 641 2.82 -38.83 41.37
C VAL A 641 1.58 -39.17 40.56
N THR A 642 1.52 -38.77 39.28
CA THR A 642 0.39 -39.07 38.39
C THR A 642 0.75 -38.84 36.91
N THR A 643 -0.02 -39.44 36.00
CA THR A 643 0.00 -39.14 34.56
C THR A 643 -1.27 -38.39 34.18
N LEU A 644 -1.14 -37.17 33.66
CA LEU A 644 -2.25 -36.30 33.27
C LEU A 644 -2.68 -36.52 31.82
N VAL A 645 -1.71 -36.80 30.95
CA VAL A 645 -1.93 -37.17 29.55
C VAL A 645 -1.08 -38.40 29.28
N ASN A 646 -1.65 -39.45 28.70
CA ASN A 646 -0.91 -40.67 28.39
C ASN A 646 -0.91 -40.93 26.88
N ASN A 647 0.24 -40.74 26.22
CA ASN A 647 0.50 -41.05 24.82
C ASN A 647 -0.63 -40.64 23.84
N LYS A 648 -1.19 -39.45 24.04
CA LYS A 648 -2.37 -38.97 23.31
C LYS A 648 -1.96 -38.16 22.09
N GLU A 649 -2.60 -38.42 20.95
CA GLU A 649 -2.39 -37.65 19.72
C GLU A 649 -2.95 -36.24 19.86
N HIS A 650 -2.14 -35.25 19.47
CA HIS A 650 -2.47 -33.83 19.43
C HIS A 650 -2.20 -33.28 18.04
N LYS A 651 -3.15 -32.50 17.52
CA LYS A 651 -2.95 -31.66 16.33
C LYS A 651 -2.29 -30.33 16.74
N PRO A 652 -1.67 -29.58 15.80
CA PRO A 652 -1.18 -28.24 16.12
C PRO A 652 -2.26 -27.37 16.77
N GLY A 653 -1.90 -26.65 17.84
CA GLY A 653 -2.83 -25.82 18.61
C GLY A 653 -2.48 -25.71 20.09
N THR A 654 -3.23 -24.86 20.79
CA THR A 654 -3.12 -24.68 22.25
C THR A 654 -4.04 -25.64 22.98
N TYR A 655 -3.54 -26.28 24.05
CA TYR A 655 -4.28 -27.18 24.90
C TYR A 655 -4.18 -26.77 26.36
N GLU A 656 -5.23 -27.07 27.13
CA GLU A 656 -5.30 -26.85 28.56
C GLU A 656 -5.68 -28.16 29.26
N MET A 657 -4.86 -28.59 30.22
CA MET A 657 -5.07 -29.78 31.02
C MET A 657 -5.25 -29.41 32.50
N PRO A 658 -6.50 -29.37 33.01
CA PRO A 658 -6.75 -29.12 34.42
C PRO A 658 -6.32 -30.33 35.26
N TRP A 659 -5.58 -30.06 36.34
CA TRP A 659 -5.21 -31.05 37.35
C TRP A 659 -5.80 -30.66 38.70
N LYS A 660 -6.72 -31.48 39.21
CA LYS A 660 -7.24 -31.38 40.59
C LYS A 660 -6.46 -32.34 41.47
N VAL A 661 -5.97 -31.86 42.60
CA VAL A 661 -5.19 -32.69 43.53
C VAL A 661 -6.06 -33.13 44.70
N GLN A 662 -5.86 -34.37 45.13
CA GLN A 662 -6.48 -34.93 46.34
C GLN A 662 -5.37 -35.58 47.16
N ASN A 663 -5.20 -35.18 48.42
CA ASN A 663 -4.19 -35.71 49.33
C ASN A 663 -2.74 -35.56 48.85
N LEU A 664 -2.43 -34.49 48.09
CA LEU A 664 -1.06 -34.15 47.72
C LEU A 664 -0.41 -33.36 48.88
N ALA A 665 0.81 -33.71 49.30
CA ALA A 665 1.51 -32.94 50.32
C ALA A 665 1.89 -31.55 49.80
N ALA A 666 1.96 -30.53 50.67
CA ALA A 666 2.58 -29.25 50.29
C ALA A 666 4.04 -29.48 49.87
N GLY A 667 4.45 -28.89 48.76
CA GLY A 667 5.78 -29.14 48.20
C GLY A 667 5.95 -28.70 46.75
N THR A 668 7.15 -28.94 46.21
CA THR A 668 7.46 -28.71 44.80
C THR A 668 7.38 -30.03 44.03
N TYR A 669 6.77 -29.97 42.84
CA TYR A 669 6.62 -31.07 41.89
C TYR A 669 7.08 -30.63 40.50
N ILE A 670 7.31 -31.59 39.61
CA ILE A 670 7.69 -31.34 38.22
C ILE A 670 6.68 -32.04 37.31
N ALA A 671 5.99 -31.28 36.46
CA ALA A 671 5.28 -31.83 35.32
C ALA A 671 6.19 -31.90 34.10
N THR A 672 6.38 -33.08 33.53
CA THR A 672 7.19 -33.32 32.35
C THR A 672 6.31 -33.67 31.17
N VAL A 673 6.41 -32.89 30.09
CA VAL A 673 5.78 -33.16 28.79
C VAL A 673 6.77 -33.93 27.92
N LYS A 674 6.36 -35.10 27.43
CA LYS A 674 7.18 -36.05 26.67
C LYS A 674 6.51 -36.43 25.34
N SER A 675 7.30 -36.81 24.35
CA SER A 675 6.86 -37.52 23.14
C SER A 675 7.67 -38.80 23.01
N GLY A 676 7.04 -39.95 23.26
CA GLY A 676 7.77 -41.20 23.48
C GLY A 676 8.66 -41.08 24.73
N GLU A 677 9.95 -41.40 24.60
CA GLU A 677 10.93 -41.28 25.68
C GLU A 677 11.56 -39.87 25.78
N THR A 678 11.36 -39.02 24.78
CA THR A 678 11.98 -37.70 24.71
C THR A 678 11.23 -36.68 25.57
N VAL A 679 11.92 -36.09 26.53
CA VAL A 679 11.40 -34.94 27.30
C VAL A 679 11.42 -33.69 26.43
N LEU A 680 10.26 -33.07 26.26
CA LEU A 680 10.10 -31.84 25.50
C LEU A 680 10.15 -30.60 26.41
N ARG A 681 9.46 -30.64 27.55
CA ARG A 681 9.40 -29.55 28.53
C ARG A 681 9.21 -30.08 29.94
N SER A 682 9.71 -29.31 30.92
CA SER A 682 9.45 -29.51 32.34
C SER A 682 8.89 -28.24 32.96
N ILE A 683 7.90 -28.37 33.83
CA ILE A 683 7.17 -27.28 34.47
C ILE A 683 7.27 -27.49 35.98
N LYS A 684 7.75 -26.49 36.71
CA LYS A 684 7.77 -26.50 38.17
C LYS A 684 6.37 -26.21 38.70
N LEU A 685 5.81 -27.12 39.49
CA LEU A 685 4.53 -26.97 40.17
C LEU A 685 4.78 -26.76 41.66
N VAL A 686 4.19 -25.73 42.28
CA VAL A 686 4.30 -25.48 43.72
C VAL A 686 2.92 -25.68 44.35
N HIS A 687 2.76 -26.73 45.14
CA HIS A 687 1.53 -27.03 45.87
C HIS A 687 1.62 -26.50 47.31
N THR A 688 0.59 -25.78 47.75
CA THR A 688 0.47 -25.23 49.10
C THR A 688 -0.81 -25.74 49.75
N ASN A 689 -0.77 -26.05 51.05
CA ASN A 689 -1.94 -26.48 51.82
C ASN A 689 -2.98 -25.36 52.00
#